data_AF-A0A2U1DTI8-F1
#
_entry.id   AF-A0A2U1DTI8-F1
#
_cell.length_a   1.000
_cell.length_b   1.000
_cell.length_c   1.000
_cell.angle_alpha   90.00
_cell.angle_beta   90.00
_cell.angle_gamma   90.00
#
_symmetry.space_group_name_H-M   'P 1'
#
loop_
_entity.id
_entity.type
_entity.pdbx_description
1 polymer ?
#
loop_
_entity_poly.entity_id
_entity_poly.type
_entity_poly.pdbx_seq_one_letter_code
_entity_poly.pdbx_strand_id
1 'polypeptide(L)'
;MPENTTAQNNNDSDKRAQLRRAALEYHEFPKPGKLAIAATKQMINQHDLALAYSPGVAAPCEEIVKDPANAFRYTSRGNLVAVISNGTAVLGLGDIGALASKPVMEGKAVLFKKFAGVDVFDIEIDEKDPAKLVEVIAALEPTFGAVNLEDIKAPDCFYVERELRKRMKIPVFHDDQHGTAITVAAAVVNALKVANKKIEDVKLVTSGAGAAALACLNLLLKVGVQRKNVFVTDLAGVVYEGREELMDDDKRQFMQKTDARKLAEVMVGADVFLGLSAGNVLKPEMVATMAERPVIFALANPNPEITPELAHSVRNDIIMATGRSDYPNQVNNVLCFPYIFRGALDCGATTITDEMEIAAVHAIAELAQAEQSEVVAAAYVGEKLTFGPEYLIPKPFDPRLMMKIAPAVAQAAMDSGVAQRPIADMDAYRDRLQTFVYASGTTMKPIFDAARNAAKKRVAYAEGEEERVLRAAQIVVDEKVARPTLIGRPAIIAQRIEKFGLRLKEGVDYDVVNTDFDHRYRDFWQTYHRMTERKGITQQVAKIEMRRRLTLIGSMMLHKGEVDGLICGTWGTTANHLMYIDQVIGKHAGGADSTAQDVPVYACMNGLMLPGRQVFLVDTHVNYDPTPQELAEITALAAEEMMRFGIKPKAALLSHSNFGTSNSPSAVKMRQTLELLRQQAPWLEVDGEMHGDVALDGKARSALMPSSELTGDANLLVFPNIDAANIAYNLLKTAAGGGIAIGPVLLGAAKPVHILTPSATVRRIVNMTALTVADANALR
;
A
#
# COMPACT_ATOMS: atom_id res chain seq x y z
N MET A 1 -9.49 0.62 49.98
CA MET A 1 -9.66 0.33 48.54
C MET A 1 -8.35 -0.27 47.96
N PRO A 2 -7.99 -1.55 48.24
CA PRO A 2 -6.81 -2.19 47.65
C PRO A 2 -7.15 -3.32 46.64
N GLU A 3 -8.43 -3.61 46.38
CA GLU A 3 -8.83 -4.79 45.58
C GLU A 3 -8.77 -4.59 44.06
N ASN A 4 -8.68 -3.34 43.57
CA ASN A 4 -8.68 -3.07 42.12
C ASN A 4 -7.29 -3.22 41.45
N THR A 5 -6.20 -3.11 42.20
CA THR A 5 -4.82 -3.20 41.66
C THR A 5 -4.35 -4.64 41.46
N THR A 6 -4.82 -5.59 42.26
CA THR A 6 -4.49 -7.03 42.13
C THR A 6 -5.15 -7.67 40.91
N ALA A 7 -6.37 -7.27 40.56
CA ALA A 7 -7.08 -7.77 39.39
C ALA A 7 -6.45 -7.27 38.07
N GLN A 8 -5.96 -6.02 38.04
CA GLN A 8 -5.29 -5.43 36.87
C GLN A 8 -3.91 -6.06 36.61
N ASN A 9 -3.12 -6.28 37.67
CA ASN A 9 -1.81 -6.93 37.57
C ASN A 9 -1.88 -8.39 37.08
N ASN A 10 -2.91 -9.15 37.50
CA ASN A 10 -3.11 -10.52 37.00
C ASN A 10 -3.49 -10.55 35.51
N ASN A 11 -4.23 -9.54 35.03
CA ASN A 11 -4.65 -9.47 33.62
C ASN A 11 -3.48 -9.14 32.68
N ASP A 12 -2.55 -8.27 33.12
CA ASP A 12 -1.36 -7.93 32.34
C ASP A 12 -0.31 -9.05 32.31
N SER A 13 -0.15 -9.82 33.40
CA SER A 13 0.70 -11.01 33.40
C SER A 13 0.19 -12.08 32.44
N ASP A 14 -1.13 -12.28 32.39
CA ASP A 14 -1.76 -13.25 31.49
C ASP A 14 -1.62 -12.84 30.01
N LYS A 15 -1.81 -11.55 29.70
CA LYS A 15 -1.58 -11.02 28.34
C LYS A 15 -0.13 -11.20 27.89
N ARG A 16 0.84 -10.93 28.77
CA ARG A 16 2.27 -11.11 28.45
C ARG A 16 2.62 -12.58 28.21
N ALA A 17 2.05 -13.50 28.99
CA ALA A 17 2.23 -14.94 28.80
C ALA A 17 1.61 -15.43 27.49
N GLN A 18 0.41 -14.94 27.15
CA GLN A 18 -0.25 -15.24 25.88
C GLN A 18 0.55 -14.72 24.68
N LEU A 19 1.02 -13.47 24.73
CA LEU A 19 1.87 -12.90 23.67
C LEU A 19 3.17 -13.70 23.50
N ARG A 20 3.80 -14.12 24.60
CA ARG A 20 4.99 -14.97 24.56
C ARG A 20 4.70 -16.31 23.87
N ARG A 21 3.60 -16.98 24.23
CA ARG A 21 3.21 -18.25 23.60
C ARG A 21 2.93 -18.06 22.11
N ALA A 22 2.15 -17.05 21.74
CA ALA A 22 1.85 -16.75 20.34
C ALA A 22 3.11 -16.43 19.53
N ALA A 23 4.07 -15.70 20.12
CA ALA A 23 5.36 -15.43 19.47
C ALA A 23 6.17 -16.70 19.24
N LEU A 24 6.21 -17.65 20.20
CA LEU A 24 6.91 -18.93 20.02
C LEU A 24 6.22 -19.79 18.95
N GLU A 25 4.89 -19.94 19.03
CA GLU A 25 4.11 -20.69 18.04
C GLU A 25 4.28 -20.12 16.62
N TYR A 26 4.33 -18.79 16.48
CA TYR A 26 4.59 -18.11 15.21
C TYR A 26 5.96 -18.44 14.59
N HIS A 27 6.98 -18.73 15.41
CA HIS A 27 8.32 -19.11 14.91
C HIS A 27 8.49 -20.62 14.73
N GLU A 28 7.64 -21.44 15.33
CA GLU A 28 7.76 -22.91 15.31
C GLU A 28 6.87 -23.57 14.24
N PHE A 29 5.66 -23.05 14.03
CA PHE A 29 4.62 -23.70 13.22
C PHE A 29 4.18 -22.89 11.99
N PRO A 30 3.77 -23.57 10.90
CA PRO A 30 3.84 -25.02 10.67
C PRO A 30 5.25 -25.52 10.31
N LYS A 31 6.20 -24.61 10.08
CA LYS A 31 7.62 -24.89 9.85
C LYS A 31 8.45 -23.88 10.64
N PRO A 32 9.56 -24.29 11.27
CA PRO A 32 10.41 -23.37 12.00
C PRO A 32 11.02 -22.27 11.13
N GLY A 33 11.17 -21.08 11.71
CA GLY A 33 11.74 -19.91 11.05
C GLY A 33 10.73 -19.09 10.25
N LYS A 34 11.15 -17.91 9.77
CA LYS A 34 10.26 -16.96 9.09
C LYS A 34 10.57 -16.77 7.60
N LEU A 35 11.62 -17.41 7.10
CA LEU A 35 12.10 -17.26 5.73
C LEU A 35 12.18 -18.60 4.99
N ALA A 36 12.03 -18.52 3.67
CA ALA A 36 12.30 -19.62 2.76
C ALA A 36 12.85 -19.05 1.44
N ILE A 37 13.70 -19.82 0.75
CA ILE A 37 14.21 -19.47 -0.57
C ILE A 37 13.25 -20.03 -1.63
N ALA A 38 12.89 -19.20 -2.61
CA ALA A 38 12.07 -19.60 -3.75
C ALA A 38 12.80 -19.29 -5.07
N ALA A 39 12.77 -20.22 -6.02
CA ALA A 39 13.30 -20.00 -7.37
C ALA A 39 12.38 -19.05 -8.15
N THR A 40 12.95 -18.07 -8.85
CA THR A 40 12.20 -17.09 -9.66
C THR A 40 11.96 -17.54 -11.09
N LYS A 41 12.69 -18.56 -11.56
CA LYS A 41 12.54 -19.18 -12.88
C LYS A 41 12.02 -20.59 -12.70
N GLN A 42 11.10 -21.00 -13.57
CA GLN A 42 10.60 -22.37 -13.59
C GLN A 42 11.72 -23.32 -14.01
N MET A 43 11.77 -24.50 -13.38
CA MET A 43 12.71 -25.57 -13.69
C MET A 43 11.91 -26.87 -13.77
N ILE A 44 11.13 -27.02 -14.84
CA ILE A 44 10.15 -28.11 -14.99
C ILE A 44 10.57 -29.15 -16.04
N ASN A 45 11.57 -28.86 -16.86
CA ASN A 45 12.05 -29.75 -17.91
C ASN A 45 13.58 -29.68 -18.13
N GLN A 46 14.10 -30.52 -19.02
CA GLN A 46 15.54 -30.60 -19.32
C GLN A 46 16.12 -29.33 -19.95
N HIS A 47 15.33 -28.63 -20.78
CA HIS A 47 15.76 -27.36 -21.36
C HIS A 47 15.92 -26.29 -20.28
N ASP A 48 14.97 -26.19 -19.34
CA ASP A 48 15.06 -25.25 -18.22
C ASP A 48 16.29 -25.56 -17.34
N LEU A 49 16.57 -26.84 -17.07
CA LEU A 49 17.76 -27.26 -16.33
C LEU A 49 19.06 -26.84 -17.05
N ALA A 50 19.11 -27.01 -18.38
CA ALA A 50 20.26 -26.62 -19.19
C ALA A 50 20.47 -25.10 -19.24
N LEU A 51 19.43 -24.29 -19.00
CA LEU A 51 19.53 -22.83 -18.89
C LEU A 51 19.87 -22.38 -17.46
N ALA A 52 19.23 -22.97 -16.46
CA ALA A 52 19.44 -22.64 -15.05
C ALA A 52 20.81 -23.09 -14.54
N TYR A 53 21.37 -24.14 -15.14
CA TYR A 53 22.65 -24.73 -14.77
C TYR A 53 23.47 -25.05 -16.03
N SER A 54 24.35 -26.06 -15.94
CA SER A 54 25.22 -26.44 -17.05
C SER A 54 24.42 -27.01 -18.24
N PRO A 55 24.76 -26.63 -19.49
CA PRO A 55 25.87 -25.73 -19.86
C PRO A 55 25.50 -24.24 -19.91
N GLY A 56 24.22 -23.85 -19.91
CA GLY A 56 23.76 -22.50 -20.20
C GLY A 56 24.20 -21.42 -19.20
N VAL A 57 24.38 -21.78 -17.93
CA VAL A 57 24.87 -20.88 -16.88
C VAL A 57 26.28 -20.32 -17.15
N ALA A 58 27.06 -20.94 -18.05
CA ALA A 58 28.37 -20.42 -18.44
C ALA A 58 28.27 -19.04 -19.13
N ALA A 59 27.24 -18.81 -19.94
CA ALA A 59 27.08 -17.56 -20.69
C ALA A 59 26.98 -16.31 -19.78
N PRO A 60 26.10 -16.24 -18.76
CA PRO A 60 26.09 -15.09 -17.84
C PRO A 60 27.40 -14.96 -17.04
N CYS A 61 28.08 -16.06 -16.71
CA CYS A 61 29.40 -15.99 -16.06
C CYS A 61 30.45 -15.31 -16.96
N GLU A 62 30.52 -15.68 -18.23
CA GLU A 62 31.42 -15.04 -19.20
C GLU A 62 31.11 -13.55 -19.39
N GLU A 63 29.83 -13.17 -19.41
CA GLU A 63 29.42 -11.76 -19.49
C GLU A 63 29.80 -10.95 -18.22
N ILE A 64 29.79 -11.57 -17.04
CA ILE A 64 30.25 -10.94 -15.79
C ILE A 64 31.78 -10.81 -15.76
N VAL A 65 32.51 -11.79 -16.32
CA VAL A 65 33.97 -11.69 -16.48
C VAL A 65 34.34 -10.53 -17.41
N LYS A 66 33.57 -10.30 -18.48
CA LYS A 66 33.78 -9.17 -19.41
C LYS A 66 33.46 -7.82 -18.76
N ASP A 67 32.35 -7.74 -18.03
CA ASP A 67 31.92 -6.54 -17.32
C ASP A 67 31.27 -6.93 -15.98
N PRO A 68 31.96 -6.69 -14.83
CA PRO A 68 31.42 -7.01 -13.50
C PRO A 68 30.06 -6.36 -13.20
N ALA A 69 29.71 -5.24 -13.85
CA ALA A 69 28.40 -4.61 -13.68
C ALA A 69 27.24 -5.49 -14.17
N ASN A 70 27.50 -6.45 -15.07
CA ASN A 70 26.50 -7.42 -15.52
C ASN A 70 26.01 -8.34 -14.39
N ALA A 71 26.72 -8.42 -13.25
CA ALA A 71 26.23 -9.15 -12.08
C ALA A 71 24.87 -8.62 -11.62
N PHE A 72 24.58 -7.33 -11.79
CA PHE A 72 23.28 -6.74 -11.47
C PHE A 72 22.16 -7.16 -12.44
N ARG A 73 22.49 -7.57 -13.67
CA ARG A 73 21.54 -7.96 -14.70
C ARG A 73 21.23 -9.46 -14.66
N TYR A 74 22.26 -10.28 -14.43
CA TYR A 74 22.17 -11.74 -14.55
C TYR A 74 22.09 -12.47 -13.22
N THR A 75 22.14 -11.77 -12.09
CA THR A 75 22.02 -12.38 -10.75
C THR A 75 21.02 -11.61 -9.88
N SER A 76 20.69 -12.16 -8.70
CA SER A 76 19.87 -11.47 -7.71
C SER A 76 20.58 -10.32 -6.99
N ARG A 77 21.88 -10.12 -7.19
CA ARG A 77 22.72 -9.09 -6.52
C ARG A 77 22.05 -7.72 -6.45
N GLY A 78 21.40 -7.28 -7.53
CA GLY A 78 20.77 -5.95 -7.60
C GLY A 78 19.56 -5.73 -6.70
N ASN A 79 19.01 -6.79 -6.10
CA ASN A 79 17.88 -6.72 -5.17
C ASN A 79 18.16 -7.38 -3.82
N LEU A 80 19.39 -7.88 -3.60
CA LEU A 80 19.75 -8.70 -2.45
C LEU A 80 20.53 -7.90 -1.41
N VAL A 81 20.06 -7.89 -0.18
CA VAL A 81 20.70 -7.23 0.97
C VAL A 81 21.17 -8.28 1.98
N ALA A 82 22.36 -8.06 2.56
CA ALA A 82 22.79 -8.82 3.73
C ALA A 82 22.31 -8.10 5.00
N VAL A 83 21.53 -8.75 5.85
CA VAL A 83 21.30 -8.29 7.22
C VAL A 83 22.32 -9.01 8.10
N ILE A 84 23.29 -8.27 8.65
CA ILE A 84 24.45 -8.82 9.34
C ILE A 84 24.46 -8.38 10.80
N SER A 85 24.61 -9.35 11.70
CA SER A 85 24.81 -9.12 13.13
C SER A 85 25.83 -10.08 13.72
N ASN A 86 26.47 -9.69 14.82
CA ASN A 86 27.21 -10.61 15.69
C ASN A 86 26.49 -10.88 17.03
N GLY A 87 25.27 -10.35 17.18
CA GLY A 87 24.41 -10.57 18.34
C GLY A 87 24.90 -9.94 19.65
N THR A 88 25.74 -8.90 19.57
CA THR A 88 26.35 -8.27 20.76
C THR A 88 25.50 -7.16 21.39
N ALA A 89 24.43 -6.70 20.71
CA ALA A 89 23.53 -5.67 21.20
C ALA A 89 22.07 -5.91 20.78
N VAL A 90 21.57 -7.14 20.93
CA VAL A 90 20.23 -7.51 20.42
C VAL A 90 19.13 -6.86 21.24
N LEU A 91 18.43 -5.88 20.65
CA LEU A 91 17.32 -5.16 21.30
C LEU A 91 17.73 -4.64 22.70
N GLY A 92 16.88 -4.85 23.72
CA GLY A 92 17.21 -4.60 25.12
C GLY A 92 17.83 -5.80 25.85
N LEU A 93 18.23 -6.86 25.14
CA LEU A 93 18.78 -8.09 25.72
C LEU A 93 20.31 -8.07 25.85
N GLY A 94 20.99 -7.21 25.09
CA GLY A 94 22.44 -7.08 25.10
C GLY A 94 23.16 -8.17 24.31
N ASP A 95 24.33 -8.58 24.78
CA ASP A 95 25.15 -9.62 24.15
C ASP A 95 24.58 -11.01 24.46
N ILE A 96 23.74 -11.51 23.54
CA ILE A 96 23.15 -12.86 23.59
C ILE A 96 23.80 -13.82 22.58
N GLY A 97 24.77 -13.32 21.80
CA GLY A 97 25.50 -14.07 20.79
C GLY A 97 24.78 -14.21 19.45
N ALA A 98 25.55 -14.52 18.41
CA ALA A 98 25.12 -14.59 17.02
C ALA A 98 23.88 -15.50 16.83
N LEU A 99 23.91 -16.74 17.33
CA LEU A 99 22.81 -17.69 17.14
C LEU A 99 21.48 -17.21 17.74
N ALA A 100 21.51 -16.62 18.94
CA ALA A 100 20.30 -16.14 19.60
C ALA A 100 19.72 -14.86 18.94
N SER A 101 20.53 -14.14 18.15
CA SER A 101 20.09 -12.99 17.37
C SER A 101 19.28 -13.36 16.12
N LYS A 102 19.42 -14.59 15.63
CA LYS A 102 18.82 -15.07 14.37
C LYS A 102 17.32 -14.76 14.21
N PRO A 103 16.45 -14.97 15.22
CA PRO A 103 15.05 -14.60 15.07
C PRO A 103 14.84 -13.11 14.80
N VAL A 104 15.68 -12.21 15.32
CA VAL A 104 15.57 -10.77 15.04
C VAL A 104 15.97 -10.48 13.58
N MET A 105 17.06 -11.08 13.11
CA MET A 105 17.57 -10.91 11.75
C MET A 105 16.60 -11.46 10.69
N GLU A 106 16.03 -12.65 10.91
CA GLU A 106 14.94 -13.17 10.06
C GLU A 106 13.74 -12.22 10.06
N GLY A 107 13.46 -11.58 11.19
CA GLY A 107 12.42 -10.56 11.30
C GLY A 107 12.68 -9.37 10.36
N LYS A 108 13.90 -8.83 10.37
CA LYS A 108 14.30 -7.73 9.48
C LYS A 108 14.16 -8.12 8.01
N ALA A 109 14.57 -9.33 7.64
CA ALA A 109 14.41 -9.86 6.29
C ALA A 109 12.93 -9.90 5.84
N VAL A 110 12.01 -10.35 6.70
CA VAL A 110 10.57 -10.33 6.41
C VAL A 110 10.08 -8.90 6.16
N LEU A 111 10.54 -7.93 6.95
CA LEU A 111 10.14 -6.52 6.80
C LEU A 111 10.66 -5.90 5.50
N PHE A 112 11.93 -6.14 5.13
CA PHE A 112 12.49 -5.75 3.83
C PHE A 112 11.66 -6.30 2.67
N LYS A 113 11.36 -7.61 2.71
CA LYS A 113 10.60 -8.26 1.64
C LYS A 113 9.17 -7.74 1.55
N LYS A 114 8.51 -7.60 2.69
CA LYS A 114 7.10 -7.18 2.77
C LYS A 114 6.89 -5.74 2.34
N PHE A 115 7.75 -4.81 2.79
CA PHE A 115 7.53 -3.38 2.61
C PHE A 115 8.19 -2.80 1.35
N ALA A 116 9.29 -3.42 0.87
CA ALA A 116 10.08 -2.88 -0.22
C ALA A 116 10.40 -3.88 -1.34
N GLY A 117 9.96 -5.14 -1.21
CA GLY A 117 10.27 -6.19 -2.19
C GLY A 117 11.74 -6.57 -2.27
N VAL A 118 12.53 -6.16 -1.29
CA VAL A 118 13.97 -6.41 -1.21
C VAL A 118 14.19 -7.83 -0.71
N ASP A 119 15.04 -8.59 -1.40
CA ASP A 119 15.43 -9.92 -0.97
C ASP A 119 16.55 -9.82 0.06
N VAL A 120 16.53 -10.67 1.08
CA VAL A 120 17.49 -10.61 2.19
C VAL A 120 18.04 -12.00 2.50
N PHE A 121 19.34 -12.05 2.78
CA PHE A 121 19.91 -13.09 3.63
C PHE A 121 20.32 -12.49 4.97
N ASP A 122 19.83 -13.09 6.04
CA ASP A 122 20.30 -12.89 7.39
C ASP A 122 21.60 -13.69 7.63
N ILE A 123 22.62 -13.02 8.17
CA ILE A 123 23.95 -13.58 8.41
C ILE A 123 24.39 -13.23 9.83
N GLU A 124 24.35 -14.23 10.70
CA GLU A 124 24.82 -14.14 12.08
C GLU A 124 26.29 -14.59 12.17
N ILE A 125 27.21 -13.65 12.41
CA ILE A 125 28.66 -13.90 12.46
C ILE A 125 29.12 -14.04 13.92
N ASP A 126 29.64 -15.20 14.30
CA ASP A 126 30.21 -15.43 15.64
C ASP A 126 31.65 -14.90 15.74
N GLU A 127 31.82 -13.57 15.59
CA GLU A 127 33.10 -12.87 15.75
C GLU A 127 32.90 -11.56 16.52
N LYS A 128 33.73 -11.38 17.56
CA LYS A 128 33.67 -10.24 18.49
C LYS A 128 34.79 -9.22 18.27
N ASP A 129 35.85 -9.58 17.55
CA ASP A 129 36.90 -8.66 17.13
C ASP A 129 36.39 -7.78 15.97
N PRO A 130 36.29 -6.45 16.14
CA PRO A 130 35.74 -5.56 15.11
C PRO A 130 36.54 -5.56 13.81
N ALA A 131 37.86 -5.72 13.86
CA ALA A 131 38.69 -5.74 12.67
C ALA A 131 38.50 -7.04 11.87
N LYS A 132 38.42 -8.18 12.54
CA LYS A 132 38.12 -9.45 11.87
C LYS A 132 36.69 -9.48 11.33
N LEU A 133 35.73 -8.92 12.06
CA LEU A 133 34.35 -8.79 11.59
C LEU A 133 34.28 -7.98 10.29
N VAL A 134 35.02 -6.87 10.19
CA VAL A 134 35.16 -6.08 8.95
C VAL A 134 35.71 -6.92 7.79
N GLU A 135 36.76 -7.72 8.04
CA GLU A 135 37.32 -8.60 6.99
C GLU A 135 36.30 -9.62 6.47
N VAL A 136 35.54 -10.26 7.37
CA VAL A 136 34.51 -11.24 7.00
C VAL A 136 33.42 -10.56 6.17
N ILE A 137 32.89 -9.43 6.63
CA ILE A 137 31.79 -8.74 5.94
C ILE A 137 32.23 -8.21 4.58
N ALA A 138 33.42 -7.59 4.50
CA ALA A 138 33.94 -7.06 3.24
C ALA A 138 34.15 -8.17 2.19
N ALA A 139 34.55 -9.37 2.61
CA ALA A 139 34.71 -10.50 1.69
C ALA A 139 33.38 -10.98 1.07
N LEU A 140 32.23 -10.69 1.70
CA LEU A 140 30.90 -11.05 1.20
C LEU A 140 30.36 -10.07 0.15
N GLU A 141 31.06 -8.96 -0.12
CA GLU A 141 30.63 -7.93 -1.06
C GLU A 141 30.14 -8.49 -2.41
N PRO A 142 30.78 -9.49 -3.06
CA PRO A 142 30.38 -10.02 -4.37
C PRO A 142 28.98 -10.68 -4.42
N THR A 143 28.38 -11.01 -3.27
CA THR A 143 27.03 -11.59 -3.22
C THR A 143 25.94 -10.51 -3.18
N PHE A 144 26.20 -9.40 -2.48
CA PHE A 144 25.15 -8.47 -2.06
C PHE A 144 25.15 -7.16 -2.86
N GLY A 145 23.96 -6.57 -3.00
CA GLY A 145 23.77 -5.22 -3.53
C GLY A 145 23.86 -4.14 -2.47
N ALA A 146 23.69 -4.49 -1.19
CA ALA A 146 23.92 -3.62 -0.03
C ALA A 146 24.04 -4.45 1.27
N VAL A 147 24.54 -3.83 2.34
CA VAL A 147 24.69 -4.42 3.68
C VAL A 147 23.93 -3.57 4.71
N ASN A 148 23.08 -4.23 5.49
CA ASN A 148 22.43 -3.69 6.68
C ASN A 148 23.08 -4.30 7.93
N LEU A 149 23.82 -3.49 8.68
CA LEU A 149 24.39 -3.87 9.98
C LEU A 149 23.33 -3.71 11.07
N GLU A 150 23.25 -4.68 11.97
CA GLU A 150 22.22 -4.76 13.00
C GLU A 150 22.77 -5.30 14.33
N ASP A 151 22.31 -4.75 15.45
CA ASP A 151 22.56 -5.30 16.80
C ASP A 151 24.06 -5.53 17.13
N ILE A 152 24.94 -4.64 16.67
CA ILE A 152 26.38 -4.62 17.01
C ILE A 152 26.61 -3.57 18.10
N LYS A 153 27.30 -3.93 19.19
CA LYS A 153 27.50 -3.04 20.34
C LYS A 153 28.37 -1.82 20.00
N ALA A 154 28.11 -0.71 20.69
CA ALA A 154 29.01 0.43 20.72
C ALA A 154 30.22 0.15 21.67
N PRO A 155 31.42 0.70 21.39
CA PRO A 155 31.77 1.57 20.27
C PRO A 155 32.14 0.81 18.97
N ASP A 156 32.18 -0.53 19.02
CA ASP A 156 32.63 -1.38 17.90
C ASP A 156 31.84 -1.13 16.61
N CYS A 157 30.52 -0.93 16.72
CA CYS A 157 29.63 -0.65 15.59
C CYS A 157 30.07 0.55 14.73
N PHE A 158 30.62 1.61 15.36
CA PHE A 158 31.10 2.80 14.65
C PHE A 158 32.35 2.49 13.82
N TYR A 159 33.27 1.74 14.40
CA TYR A 159 34.49 1.31 13.71
C TYR A 159 34.14 0.40 12.53
N VAL A 160 33.30 -0.62 12.77
CA VAL A 160 32.88 -1.60 11.76
C VAL A 160 32.21 -0.89 10.57
N GLU A 161 31.22 -0.04 10.84
CA GLU A 161 30.54 0.68 9.76
C GLU A 161 31.51 1.58 8.97
N ARG A 162 32.33 2.38 9.67
CA ARG A 162 33.24 3.33 9.03
C ARG A 162 34.25 2.63 8.11
N GLU A 163 34.82 1.52 8.54
CA GLU A 163 35.79 0.78 7.72
C GLU A 163 35.12 0.05 6.55
N LEU A 164 33.92 -0.52 6.74
CA LEU A 164 33.15 -1.13 5.66
C LEU A 164 32.75 -0.10 4.60
N ARG A 165 32.27 1.08 4.99
CA ARG A 165 31.92 2.18 4.06
C ARG A 165 33.11 2.69 3.25
N LYS A 166 34.33 2.62 3.78
CA LYS A 166 35.55 2.98 3.04
C LYS A 166 35.93 1.92 1.99
N ARG A 167 35.80 0.64 2.36
CA ARG A 167 36.31 -0.48 1.56
C ARG A 167 35.32 -0.92 0.48
N MET A 168 34.04 -1.03 0.84
CA MET A 168 33.01 -1.62 -0.01
C MET A 168 32.51 -0.64 -1.07
N LYS A 169 32.06 -1.15 -2.23
CA LYS A 169 31.46 -0.36 -3.32
C LYS A 169 29.94 -0.54 -3.42
N ILE A 170 29.34 -1.01 -2.34
CA ILE A 170 27.90 -1.11 -2.14
C ILE A 170 27.50 -0.37 -0.86
N PRO A 171 26.23 0.05 -0.73
CA PRO A 171 25.77 0.75 0.46
C PRO A 171 25.91 -0.12 1.71
N VAL A 172 26.50 0.45 2.76
CA VAL A 172 26.57 -0.13 4.11
C VAL A 172 25.84 0.83 5.03
N PHE A 173 24.86 0.32 5.77
CA PHE A 173 23.98 1.11 6.62
C PHE A 173 23.77 0.37 7.94
N HIS A 174 23.93 1.06 9.07
CA HIS A 174 23.62 0.50 10.39
C HIS A 174 22.25 0.99 10.85
N ASP A 175 21.26 0.09 10.97
CA ASP A 175 19.87 0.50 11.22
C ASP A 175 19.68 1.10 12.62
N ASP A 176 20.29 0.52 13.66
CA ASP A 176 20.21 1.05 15.02
C ASP A 176 20.85 2.43 15.20
N GLN A 177 21.69 2.86 14.24
CA GLN A 177 22.27 4.19 14.22
C GLN A 177 21.42 5.12 13.34
N HIS A 178 21.49 4.90 12.03
CA HIS A 178 20.96 5.83 11.04
C HIS A 178 19.46 5.66 10.84
N GLY A 179 18.94 4.43 10.92
CA GLY A 179 17.49 4.18 10.84
C GLY A 179 16.74 4.81 12.01
N THR A 180 17.29 4.70 13.22
CA THR A 180 16.78 5.42 14.38
C THR A 180 16.95 6.93 14.21
N ALA A 181 18.12 7.42 13.78
CA ALA A 181 18.35 8.85 13.56
C ALA A 181 17.34 9.47 12.59
N ILE A 182 17.09 8.85 11.44
CA ILE A 182 16.17 9.36 10.41
C ILE A 182 14.74 9.42 10.94
N THR A 183 14.28 8.36 11.60
CA THR A 183 12.90 8.31 12.12
C THR A 183 12.69 9.29 13.28
N VAL A 184 13.67 9.43 14.16
CA VAL A 184 13.68 10.45 15.23
C VAL A 184 13.67 11.85 14.63
N ALA A 185 14.57 12.15 13.69
CA ALA A 185 14.65 13.47 13.08
C ALA A 185 13.35 13.85 12.35
N ALA A 186 12.73 12.91 11.62
CA ALA A 186 11.44 13.14 10.95
C ALA A 186 10.33 13.50 11.94
N ALA A 187 10.24 12.74 13.04
CA ALA A 187 9.27 13.01 14.10
C ALA A 187 9.58 14.31 14.84
N VAL A 188 10.85 14.66 15.10
CA VAL A 188 11.25 15.93 15.74
C VAL A 188 10.86 17.12 14.86
N VAL A 189 11.14 17.08 13.55
CA VAL A 189 10.75 18.15 12.61
C VAL A 189 9.24 18.41 12.68
N ASN A 190 8.44 17.35 12.72
CA ASN A 190 6.99 17.47 12.86
C ASN A 190 6.54 17.92 14.25
N ALA A 191 7.17 17.40 15.31
CA ALA A 191 6.87 17.80 16.68
C ALA A 191 7.11 19.30 16.91
N LEU A 192 8.20 19.84 16.36
CA LEU A 192 8.51 21.27 16.46
C LEU A 192 7.52 22.13 15.68
N LYS A 193 7.07 21.68 14.50
CA LYS A 193 5.95 22.33 13.77
C LYS A 193 4.68 22.36 14.62
N VAL A 194 4.30 21.23 15.23
CA VAL A 194 3.11 21.15 16.10
C VAL A 194 3.28 22.04 17.33
N ALA A 195 4.48 22.07 17.93
CA ALA A 195 4.83 22.92 19.07
C ALA A 195 4.91 24.41 18.73
N ASN A 196 4.97 24.76 17.43
CA ASN A 196 5.24 26.11 16.92
C ASN A 196 6.61 26.65 17.36
N LYS A 197 7.66 25.82 17.25
CA LYS A 197 9.04 26.14 17.60
C LYS A 197 9.96 26.04 16.39
N LYS A 198 10.97 26.92 16.33
CA LYS A 198 12.02 26.89 15.30
C LYS A 198 13.16 25.97 15.72
N ILE A 199 13.64 25.12 14.81
CA ILE A 199 14.64 24.08 15.10
C ILE A 199 15.99 24.66 15.55
N GLU A 200 16.33 25.85 15.08
CA GLU A 200 17.57 26.54 15.42
C GLU A 200 17.56 27.12 16.86
N ASP A 201 16.39 27.33 17.44
CA ASP A 201 16.22 28.00 18.74
C ASP A 201 16.05 27.01 19.90
N VAL A 202 15.75 25.73 19.63
CA VAL A 202 15.42 24.77 20.68
C VAL A 202 16.61 24.35 21.53
N LYS A 203 16.41 24.28 22.84
CA LYS A 203 17.31 23.59 23.77
C LYS A 203 16.98 22.10 23.79
N LEU A 204 17.93 21.27 23.36
CA LEU A 204 17.78 19.81 23.31
C LEU A 204 18.61 19.16 24.40
N VAL A 205 17.98 18.32 25.21
CA VAL A 205 18.64 17.51 26.24
C VAL A 205 18.50 16.03 25.89
N THR A 206 19.62 15.33 25.83
CA THR A 206 19.67 13.90 25.53
C THR A 206 20.03 13.10 26.77
N SER A 207 19.28 12.01 26.99
CA SER A 207 19.61 10.96 27.95
C SER A 207 20.08 9.74 27.19
N GLY A 208 21.38 9.45 27.29
CA GLY A 208 22.07 8.43 26.49
C GLY A 208 23.16 9.04 25.63
N ALA A 209 24.30 8.35 25.54
CA ALA A 209 25.43 8.72 24.68
C ALA A 209 26.01 7.49 23.96
N GLY A 210 25.14 6.52 23.65
CA GLY A 210 25.48 5.36 22.82
C GLY A 210 25.27 5.62 21.33
N ALA A 211 25.40 4.57 20.51
CA ALA A 211 25.36 4.66 19.06
C ALA A 211 24.12 5.35 18.49
N ALA A 212 22.92 4.89 18.88
CA ALA A 212 21.67 5.50 18.45
C ALA A 212 21.58 6.98 18.84
N ALA A 213 21.96 7.33 20.08
CA ALA A 213 21.87 8.70 20.60
C ALA A 213 22.77 9.67 19.84
N LEU A 214 24.05 9.30 19.65
CA LEU A 214 25.01 10.15 18.94
C LEU A 214 24.67 10.27 17.44
N ALA A 215 24.18 9.19 16.81
CA ALA A 215 23.72 9.24 15.42
C ALA A 215 22.50 10.17 15.26
N CYS A 216 21.50 10.08 16.15
CA CYS A 216 20.35 10.99 16.17
C CYS A 216 20.79 12.46 16.30
N LEU A 217 21.70 12.73 17.23
CA LEU A 217 22.21 14.09 17.44
C LEU A 217 22.94 14.63 16.21
N ASN A 218 23.84 13.84 15.63
CA ASN A 218 24.58 14.24 14.44
C ASN A 218 23.64 14.55 13.26
N LEU A 219 22.62 13.73 13.03
CA LEU A 219 21.64 14.00 11.97
C LEU A 219 20.79 15.23 12.29
N LEU A 220 20.36 15.41 13.54
CA LEU A 220 19.60 16.61 13.96
C LEU A 220 20.41 17.90 13.77
N LEU A 221 21.73 17.89 13.99
CA LEU A 221 22.60 19.03 13.68
C LEU A 221 22.56 19.36 12.18
N LYS A 222 22.62 18.35 11.31
CA LYS A 222 22.56 18.51 9.85
C LYS A 222 21.18 19.01 9.39
N VAL A 223 20.11 18.61 10.07
CA VAL A 223 18.73 19.06 9.80
C VAL A 223 18.47 20.49 10.30
N GLY A 224 19.25 20.99 11.27
CA GLY A 224 19.24 22.42 11.65
C GLY A 224 19.36 22.73 13.14
N VAL A 225 19.40 21.73 14.02
CA VAL A 225 19.61 21.97 15.46
C VAL A 225 20.99 22.60 15.68
N GLN A 226 21.05 23.65 16.51
CA GLN A 226 22.31 24.33 16.78
C GLN A 226 23.12 23.58 17.84
N ARG A 227 24.38 23.24 17.53
CA ARG A 227 25.27 22.49 18.43
C ARG A 227 25.39 23.11 19.83
N LYS A 228 25.42 24.45 19.92
CA LYS A 228 25.46 25.19 21.19
C LYS A 228 24.27 24.90 22.12
N ASN A 229 23.13 24.47 21.57
CA ASN A 229 21.90 24.21 22.32
C ASN A 229 21.70 22.73 22.71
N VAL A 230 22.65 21.86 22.37
CA VAL A 230 22.58 20.41 22.63
C VAL A 230 23.32 20.06 23.92
N PHE A 231 22.65 19.41 24.86
CA PHE A 231 23.21 18.93 26.12
C PHE A 231 23.07 17.42 26.21
N VAL A 232 24.18 16.70 26.34
CA VAL A 232 24.18 15.23 26.40
C VAL A 232 24.44 14.78 27.83
N THR A 233 23.77 13.71 28.24
CA THR A 233 23.96 13.06 29.54
C THR A 233 24.11 11.55 29.36
N ASP A 234 24.93 10.92 30.19
CA ASP A 234 25.09 9.46 30.25
C ASP A 234 25.11 8.98 31.72
N LEU A 235 25.58 7.75 31.94
CA LEU A 235 25.63 7.12 33.26
C LEU A 235 26.44 7.92 34.30
N ALA A 236 27.45 8.69 33.87
CA ALA A 236 28.26 9.53 34.76
C ALA A 236 27.82 11.00 34.77
N GLY A 237 26.67 11.31 34.16
CA GLY A 237 26.04 12.62 34.21
C GLY A 237 26.25 13.44 32.93
N VAL A 238 26.28 14.76 33.05
CA VAL A 238 26.41 15.69 31.92
C VAL A 238 27.76 15.49 31.21
N VAL A 239 27.78 15.58 29.89
CA VAL A 239 28.99 15.62 29.08
C VAL A 239 29.49 17.07 29.04
N TYR A 240 30.48 17.38 29.88
CA TYR A 240 31.02 18.73 30.07
C TYR A 240 32.52 18.82 29.74
N GLU A 241 33.00 20.03 29.43
CA GLU A 241 34.41 20.31 29.14
C GLU A 241 35.30 20.00 30.36
N GLY A 242 36.30 19.12 30.19
CA GLY A 242 37.19 18.67 31.26
C GLY A 242 36.76 17.39 31.98
N ARG A 243 35.64 16.78 31.57
CA ARG A 243 35.28 15.42 32.00
C ARG A 243 36.17 14.38 31.32
N GLU A 244 36.69 13.42 32.07
CA GLU A 244 37.46 12.27 31.53
C GLU A 244 36.71 10.93 31.65
N GLU A 245 35.82 10.80 32.63
CA GLU A 245 35.08 9.56 32.89
C GLU A 245 34.13 9.19 31.74
N LEU A 246 34.27 7.97 31.20
CA LEU A 246 33.46 7.44 30.09
C LEU A 246 33.44 8.33 28.84
N MET A 247 34.53 9.05 28.55
CA MET A 247 34.63 9.91 27.37
C MET A 247 35.41 9.24 26.24
N ASP A 248 34.77 9.13 25.08
CA ASP A 248 35.38 8.75 23.79
C ASP A 248 35.39 9.96 22.83
N ASP A 249 36.07 9.81 21.69
CA ASP A 249 36.26 10.91 20.73
C ASP A 249 34.94 11.41 20.14
N ASP A 250 33.96 10.53 19.90
CA ASP A 250 32.65 10.90 19.36
C ASP A 250 31.83 11.69 20.39
N LYS A 251 31.85 11.25 21.66
CA LYS A 251 31.17 11.92 22.77
C LYS A 251 31.80 13.27 23.10
N ARG A 252 33.14 13.41 22.99
CA ARG A 252 33.85 14.69 23.19
C ARG A 252 33.34 15.79 22.27
N GLN A 253 32.84 15.46 21.07
CA GLN A 253 32.23 16.43 20.17
C GLN A 253 30.97 17.10 20.75
N PHE A 254 30.33 16.48 21.75
CA PHE A 254 29.12 16.95 22.42
C PHE A 254 29.36 17.61 23.79
N MET A 255 30.61 17.80 24.21
CA MET A 255 30.91 18.47 25.48
C MET A 255 30.41 19.91 25.53
N GLN A 256 29.87 20.30 26.69
CA GLN A 256 29.39 21.65 26.94
C GLN A 256 30.23 22.36 27.99
N LYS A 257 30.43 23.67 27.81
CA LYS A 257 31.00 24.53 28.85
C LYS A 257 29.91 24.88 29.85
N THR A 258 29.78 24.10 30.91
CA THR A 258 28.70 24.21 31.90
C THR A 258 29.13 23.68 33.27
N ASP A 259 28.54 24.23 34.33
CA ASP A 259 28.69 23.74 35.71
C ASP A 259 27.69 22.63 36.07
N ALA A 260 26.72 22.36 35.20
CA ALA A 260 25.76 21.27 35.39
C ALA A 260 26.46 19.90 35.36
N ARG A 261 26.06 19.00 36.25
CA ARG A 261 26.58 17.63 36.39
C ARG A 261 25.48 16.58 36.28
N LYS A 262 24.23 16.93 36.61
CA LYS A 262 23.09 16.00 36.60
C LYS A 262 22.10 16.29 35.48
N LEU A 263 21.38 15.27 35.02
CA LEU A 263 20.30 15.41 34.03
C LEU A 263 19.28 16.47 34.45
N ALA A 264 18.81 16.42 35.70
CA ALA A 264 17.81 17.37 36.22
C ALA A 264 18.23 18.85 36.09
N GLU A 265 19.53 19.15 36.16
CA GLU A 265 20.06 20.52 36.09
C GLU A 265 20.02 21.08 34.67
N VAL A 266 20.25 20.24 33.66
CA VAL A 266 20.18 20.64 32.25
C VAL A 266 18.75 20.63 31.69
N MET A 267 17.82 19.92 32.34
CA MET A 267 16.40 19.85 31.94
C MET A 267 15.62 21.17 32.10
N VAL A 268 16.08 22.08 32.97
CA VAL A 268 15.41 23.37 33.18
C VAL A 268 15.33 24.16 31.88
N GLY A 269 14.12 24.50 31.45
CA GLY A 269 13.85 25.21 30.20
C GLY A 269 14.18 24.41 28.93
N ALA A 270 14.31 23.08 29.00
CA ALA A 270 14.51 22.26 27.81
C ALA A 270 13.26 22.26 26.93
N ASP A 271 13.44 22.43 25.62
CA ASP A 271 12.37 22.35 24.62
C ASP A 271 12.15 20.91 24.14
N VAL A 272 13.24 20.16 24.02
CA VAL A 272 13.24 18.78 23.53
C VAL A 272 13.99 17.89 24.51
N PHE A 273 13.37 16.80 24.92
CA PHE A 273 14.04 15.67 25.56
C PHE A 273 14.15 14.51 24.57
N LEU A 274 15.37 14.00 24.37
CA LEU A 274 15.63 12.80 23.57
C LEU A 274 16.20 11.69 24.47
N GLY A 275 15.36 10.73 24.80
CA GLY A 275 15.71 9.53 25.57
C GLY A 275 16.03 8.37 24.64
N LEU A 276 17.28 7.91 24.70
CA LEU A 276 17.81 6.72 24.05
C LEU A 276 18.73 6.00 25.04
N SER A 277 18.24 5.74 26.25
CA SER A 277 19.02 5.14 27.33
C SER A 277 18.30 3.98 28.03
N ALA A 278 17.70 4.24 29.18
CA ALA A 278 17.12 3.24 30.05
C ALA A 278 15.76 3.69 30.57
N GLY A 279 14.89 2.73 30.88
CA GLY A 279 13.55 3.01 31.38
C GLY A 279 13.56 3.76 32.72
N ASN A 280 12.54 4.61 32.92
CA ASN A 280 12.31 5.38 34.15
C ASN A 280 13.40 6.41 34.52
N VAL A 281 14.26 6.81 33.59
CA VAL A 281 15.32 7.82 33.84
C VAL A 281 14.74 9.24 33.93
N LEU A 282 13.76 9.59 33.10
CA LEU A 282 13.14 10.92 33.12
C LEU A 282 12.05 10.95 34.19
N LYS A 283 12.19 11.86 35.17
CA LYS A 283 11.28 11.95 36.31
C LYS A 283 10.22 13.04 36.14
N PRO A 284 9.00 12.88 36.71
CA PRO A 284 7.95 13.90 36.73
C PRO A 284 8.44 15.30 37.09
N GLU A 285 9.30 15.40 38.10
CA GLU A 285 9.82 16.68 38.58
C GLU A 285 10.71 17.39 37.54
N MET A 286 11.39 16.62 36.68
CA MET A 286 12.19 17.16 35.58
C MET A 286 11.31 17.62 34.43
N VAL A 287 10.21 16.90 34.15
CA VAL A 287 9.22 17.31 33.13
C VAL A 287 8.58 18.64 33.51
N ALA A 288 8.32 18.85 34.81
CA ALA A 288 7.75 20.10 35.33
C ALA A 288 8.61 21.35 35.04
N THR A 289 9.93 21.18 34.90
CA THR A 289 10.86 22.31 34.69
C THR A 289 11.18 22.60 33.22
N MET A 290 10.65 21.79 32.29
CA MET A 290 10.82 21.99 30.84
C MET A 290 10.08 23.24 30.35
N ALA A 291 10.43 23.71 29.15
CA ALA A 291 9.77 24.84 28.49
C ALA A 291 8.28 24.57 28.19
N GLU A 292 7.53 25.60 27.79
CA GLU A 292 6.14 25.46 27.33
C GLU A 292 6.09 24.57 26.07
N ARG A 293 5.06 23.72 25.94
CA ARG A 293 4.87 22.76 24.84
C ARG A 293 6.14 21.96 24.51
N PRO A 294 6.73 21.24 25.48
CA PRO A 294 7.95 20.50 25.29
C PRO A 294 7.67 19.25 24.49
N VAL A 295 8.71 18.84 23.79
CA VAL A 295 8.72 17.65 22.96
C VAL A 295 9.51 16.57 23.71
N ILE A 296 8.88 15.45 24.02
CA ILE A 296 9.49 14.35 24.79
C ILE A 296 9.53 13.09 23.93
N PHE A 297 10.74 12.64 23.61
CA PHE A 297 10.97 11.39 22.90
C PHE A 297 11.53 10.41 23.91
N ALA A 298 10.71 9.49 24.41
CA ALA A 298 11.12 8.47 25.39
C ALA A 298 11.18 7.11 24.70
N LEU A 299 12.33 6.80 24.09
CA LEU A 299 12.46 5.73 23.10
C LEU A 299 13.09 4.44 23.66
N ALA A 300 13.44 4.40 24.95
CA ALA A 300 13.92 3.16 25.57
C ALA A 300 12.87 2.03 25.48
N ASN A 301 13.35 0.82 25.18
CA ASN A 301 12.53 -0.39 25.09
C ASN A 301 12.99 -1.45 26.11
N PRO A 302 12.08 -2.28 26.65
CA PRO A 302 10.62 -2.23 26.48
C PRO A 302 9.93 -1.15 27.33
N ASN A 303 10.64 -0.57 28.30
CA ASN A 303 10.13 0.46 29.19
C ASN A 303 10.75 1.81 28.84
N PRO A 304 9.95 2.84 28.50
CA PRO A 304 10.46 4.16 28.13
C PRO A 304 11.05 4.91 29.33
N GLU A 305 11.84 5.95 29.05
CA GLU A 305 12.45 6.83 30.07
C GLU A 305 11.39 7.44 31.00
N ILE A 306 10.19 7.70 30.48
CA ILE A 306 8.97 8.05 31.22
C ILE A 306 7.77 7.51 30.41
N THR A 307 6.70 7.06 31.06
CA THR A 307 5.48 6.68 30.34
C THR A 307 4.61 7.90 30.02
N PRO A 308 3.78 7.86 28.96
CA PRO A 308 2.86 8.94 28.64
C PRO A 308 1.93 9.32 29.80
N GLU A 309 1.42 8.36 30.55
CA GLU A 309 0.53 8.61 31.70
C GLU A 309 1.25 9.42 32.78
N LEU A 310 2.50 9.07 33.06
CA LEU A 310 3.28 9.73 34.10
C LEU A 310 3.70 11.13 33.65
N ALA A 311 4.09 11.30 32.38
CA ALA A 311 4.41 12.61 31.81
C ALA A 311 3.19 13.56 31.85
N HIS A 312 2.03 13.07 31.38
CA HIS A 312 0.79 13.85 31.33
C HIS A 312 0.18 14.13 32.71
N SER A 313 0.51 13.34 33.74
CA SER A 313 0.09 13.65 35.12
C SER A 313 0.69 14.95 35.65
N VAL A 314 1.80 15.42 35.06
CA VAL A 314 2.47 16.67 35.44
C VAL A 314 1.98 17.84 34.59
N ARG A 315 1.84 17.65 33.25
CA ARG A 315 1.47 18.72 32.31
C ARG A 315 0.70 18.20 31.10
N ASN A 316 -0.27 18.99 30.61
CA ASN A 316 -1.17 18.58 29.52
C ASN A 316 -0.71 19.02 28.12
N ASP A 317 0.28 19.90 28.02
CA ASP A 317 0.77 20.52 26.78
C ASP A 317 1.93 19.75 26.12
N ILE A 318 2.25 18.56 26.63
CA ILE A 318 3.37 17.73 26.18
C ILE A 318 3.06 17.12 24.81
N ILE A 319 4.04 17.16 23.91
CA ILE A 319 4.04 16.41 22.65
C ILE A 319 5.01 15.25 22.82
N MET A 320 4.52 14.01 22.77
CA MET A 320 5.30 12.84 23.17
C MET A 320 5.36 11.77 22.08
N ALA A 321 6.51 11.11 21.98
CA ALA A 321 6.75 9.94 21.15
C ALA A 321 7.46 8.84 21.96
N THR A 322 7.18 7.57 21.64
CA THR A 322 7.84 6.42 22.28
C THR A 322 8.26 5.38 21.23
N GLY A 323 9.04 4.38 21.63
CA GLY A 323 9.34 3.22 20.78
C GLY A 323 8.21 2.18 20.71
N ARG A 324 7.17 2.31 21.54
CA ARG A 324 6.13 1.30 21.72
C ARG A 324 4.96 1.50 20.77
N SER A 325 4.40 0.40 20.28
CA SER A 325 3.27 0.40 19.33
C SER A 325 1.91 0.66 19.98
N ASP A 326 1.78 0.49 21.30
CA ASP A 326 0.55 0.72 22.04
C ASP A 326 0.33 2.19 22.43
N TYR A 327 1.29 3.08 22.14
CA TYR A 327 1.16 4.52 22.32
C TYR A 327 1.11 5.28 20.99
N PRO A 328 0.53 6.50 20.97
CA PRO A 328 0.64 7.41 19.84
C PRO A 328 2.12 7.70 19.48
N ASN A 329 2.36 8.15 18.25
CA ASN A 329 3.68 8.55 17.76
C ASN A 329 4.79 7.50 17.98
N GLN A 330 4.54 6.26 17.58
CA GLN A 330 5.57 5.23 17.61
C GLN A 330 6.73 5.59 16.66
N VAL A 331 7.91 5.82 17.22
CA VAL A 331 9.16 5.95 16.45
C VAL A 331 9.74 4.56 16.27
N ASN A 332 9.80 4.08 15.03
CA ASN A 332 10.27 2.74 14.70
C ASN A 332 11.05 2.75 13.38
N ASN A 333 12.24 2.15 13.40
CA ASN A 333 13.17 2.10 12.27
C ASN A 333 12.56 1.47 11.00
N VAL A 334 11.51 0.65 11.12
CA VAL A 334 10.76 0.08 9.98
C VAL A 334 10.22 1.13 9.00
N LEU A 335 10.07 2.38 9.46
CA LEU A 335 9.65 3.50 8.62
C LEU A 335 10.77 4.01 7.70
N CYS A 336 12.01 3.54 7.87
CA CYS A 336 13.20 4.00 7.15
C CYS A 336 13.86 2.88 6.34
N PHE A 337 14.40 1.85 6.99
CA PHE A 337 15.33 0.93 6.33
C PHE A 337 14.79 0.24 5.08
N PRO A 338 13.52 -0.22 4.97
CA PRO A 338 13.08 -0.89 3.75
C PRO A 338 13.18 0.04 2.53
N TYR A 339 12.87 1.32 2.74
CA TYR A 339 12.66 2.29 1.68
C TYR A 339 13.95 3.02 1.28
N ILE A 340 14.85 3.25 2.23
CA ILE A 340 16.18 3.82 1.93
C ILE A 340 16.99 2.85 1.05
N PHE A 341 16.95 1.55 1.37
CA PHE A 341 17.58 0.52 0.56
C PHE A 341 16.90 0.36 -0.80
N ARG A 342 15.56 0.43 -0.88
CA ARG A 342 14.86 0.39 -2.17
C ARG A 342 15.37 1.48 -3.12
N GLY A 343 15.44 2.72 -2.64
CA GLY A 343 15.96 3.85 -3.41
C GLY A 343 17.43 3.68 -3.79
N ALA A 344 18.28 3.27 -2.84
CA ALA A 344 19.70 3.05 -3.06
C ALA A 344 19.98 1.93 -4.08
N LEU A 345 19.28 0.79 -3.98
CA LEU A 345 19.44 -0.34 -4.89
C LEU A 345 18.97 0.02 -6.32
N ASP A 346 17.84 0.71 -6.43
CA ASP A 346 17.24 1.07 -7.72
C ASP A 346 18.11 2.00 -8.55
N CYS A 347 18.80 2.95 -7.91
CA CYS A 347 19.76 3.83 -8.59
C CYS A 347 21.21 3.30 -8.60
N GLY A 348 21.46 2.13 -8.00
CA GLY A 348 22.80 1.57 -7.87
C GLY A 348 23.76 2.47 -7.10
N ALA A 349 23.31 3.03 -5.97
CA ALA A 349 24.15 3.85 -5.10
C ALA A 349 25.35 3.05 -4.58
N THR A 350 26.52 3.66 -4.51
CA THR A 350 27.73 3.03 -3.92
C THR A 350 27.83 3.19 -2.41
N THR A 351 27.06 4.10 -1.82
CA THR A 351 27.01 4.38 -0.38
C THR A 351 25.68 5.06 -0.02
N ILE A 352 25.36 5.20 1.27
CA ILE A 352 24.24 6.03 1.75
C ILE A 352 24.81 7.35 2.25
N THR A 353 24.50 8.49 1.62
CA THR A 353 25.06 9.79 2.02
C THR A 353 24.16 10.54 3.01
N ASP A 354 24.71 11.57 3.66
CA ASP A 354 23.95 12.46 4.54
C ASP A 354 22.76 13.10 3.81
N GLU A 355 22.93 13.48 2.54
CA GLU A 355 21.86 14.03 1.71
C GLU A 355 20.72 13.03 1.53
N MET A 356 21.03 11.74 1.39
CA MET A 356 20.02 10.67 1.29
C MET A 356 19.27 10.49 2.61
N GLU A 357 19.96 10.57 3.75
CA GLU A 357 19.33 10.50 5.08
C GLU A 357 18.40 11.69 5.31
N ILE A 358 18.85 12.91 5.01
CA ILE A 358 18.06 14.14 5.11
C ILE A 358 16.84 14.09 4.17
N ALA A 359 17.00 13.59 2.95
CA ALA A 359 15.88 13.38 2.03
C ALA A 359 14.85 12.40 2.59
N ALA A 360 15.29 11.31 3.23
CA ALA A 360 14.40 10.37 3.90
C ALA A 360 13.68 11.02 5.09
N VAL A 361 14.37 11.83 5.91
CA VAL A 361 13.78 12.61 7.02
C VAL A 361 12.62 13.46 6.53
N HIS A 362 12.85 14.27 5.49
CA HIS A 362 11.82 15.15 4.95
C HIS A 362 10.67 14.37 4.31
N ALA A 363 10.96 13.30 3.56
CA ALA A 363 9.93 12.47 2.95
C ALA A 363 9.00 11.80 3.98
N ILE A 364 9.54 11.29 5.09
CA ILE A 364 8.74 10.72 6.19
C ILE A 364 7.90 11.82 6.87
N ALA A 365 8.52 12.97 7.17
CA ALA A 365 7.86 14.07 7.86
C ALA A 365 6.72 14.67 7.02
N GLU A 366 6.91 14.85 5.72
CA GLU A 366 5.88 15.32 4.79
C GLU A 366 4.74 14.32 4.64
N LEU A 367 5.04 13.01 4.62
CA LEU A 367 4.01 11.98 4.51
C LEU A 367 3.04 11.98 5.70
N ALA A 368 3.53 12.25 6.92
CA ALA A 368 2.66 12.37 8.10
C ALA A 368 1.68 13.56 8.00
N GLN A 369 2.06 14.60 7.25
CA GLN A 369 1.25 15.80 7.02
C GLN A 369 0.23 15.61 5.88
N ALA A 370 0.40 14.57 5.06
CA ALA A 370 -0.48 14.27 3.94
C ALA A 370 -1.73 13.49 4.38
N GLU A 371 -2.85 13.72 3.69
CA GLU A 371 -4.12 12.98 3.88
C GLU A 371 -3.95 11.48 3.78
N GLN A 372 -4.78 10.73 4.48
CA GLN A 372 -4.58 9.30 4.63
C GLN A 372 -5.10 8.45 3.48
N SER A 373 -4.40 7.35 3.20
CA SER A 373 -4.88 6.28 2.33
C SER A 373 -5.90 5.39 3.05
N GLU A 374 -6.93 4.91 2.34
CA GLU A 374 -7.92 3.93 2.83
C GLU A 374 -7.23 2.70 3.46
N VAL A 375 -6.11 2.26 2.89
CA VAL A 375 -5.35 1.09 3.37
C VAL A 375 -4.86 1.30 4.81
N VAL A 376 -4.48 2.52 5.15
CA VAL A 376 -4.01 2.88 6.51
C VAL A 376 -5.19 2.88 7.48
N ALA A 377 -6.31 3.52 7.09
CA ALA A 377 -7.50 3.56 7.92
C ALA A 377 -8.07 2.16 8.21
N ALA A 378 -7.99 1.25 7.23
CA ALA A 378 -8.42 -0.14 7.38
C ALA A 378 -7.49 -0.97 8.29
N ALA A 379 -6.17 -0.71 8.26
CA ALA A 379 -5.22 -1.41 9.12
C ALA A 379 -5.27 -0.96 10.58
N TYR A 380 -5.73 0.28 10.84
CA TYR A 380 -5.75 0.92 12.16
C TYR A 380 -7.16 1.44 12.51
N VAL A 381 -8.16 0.55 12.47
CA VAL A 381 -9.57 0.89 12.73
C VAL A 381 -9.75 1.49 14.12
N GLY A 382 -10.31 2.70 14.18
CA GLY A 382 -10.62 3.40 15.43
C GLY A 382 -9.56 4.38 15.90
N GLU A 383 -8.40 4.45 15.25
CA GLU A 383 -7.36 5.45 15.57
C GLU A 383 -7.62 6.78 14.84
N LYS A 384 -7.40 7.91 15.54
CA LYS A 384 -7.44 9.25 14.94
C LYS A 384 -6.08 9.56 14.34
N LEU A 385 -6.00 9.52 13.03
CA LEU A 385 -4.72 9.66 12.32
C LEU A 385 -4.66 10.98 11.54
N THR A 386 -4.89 12.08 12.24
CA THR A 386 -4.81 13.44 11.72
C THR A 386 -3.54 14.09 12.24
N PHE A 387 -2.75 14.71 11.37
CA PHE A 387 -1.51 15.40 11.76
C PHE A 387 -1.72 16.32 12.98
N GLY A 388 -0.93 16.11 14.03
CA GLY A 388 -1.09 16.81 15.30
C GLY A 388 -0.30 16.16 16.44
N PRO A 389 -0.57 16.52 17.72
CA PRO A 389 0.19 16.05 18.87
C PRO A 389 0.25 14.53 19.03
N GLU A 390 -0.76 13.80 18.55
CA GLU A 390 -0.86 12.33 18.62
C GLU A 390 -0.52 11.63 17.29
N TYR A 391 -0.17 12.39 16.24
CA TYR A 391 0.20 11.84 14.93
C TYR A 391 1.28 12.70 14.25
N LEU A 392 2.54 12.41 14.58
CA LEU A 392 3.73 13.11 14.10
C LEU A 392 4.48 12.35 13.01
N ILE A 393 4.27 11.04 12.92
CA ILE A 393 5.01 10.13 12.05
C ILE A 393 4.04 9.11 11.44
N PRO A 394 4.18 8.75 10.15
CA PRO A 394 3.31 7.76 9.51
C PRO A 394 3.39 6.39 10.19
N LYS A 395 2.37 5.56 9.97
CA LYS A 395 2.33 4.19 10.49
C LYS A 395 3.09 3.23 9.56
N PRO A 396 3.70 2.14 10.09
CA PRO A 396 4.50 1.19 9.31
C PRO A 396 3.82 0.58 8.08
N PHE A 397 2.50 0.35 8.17
CA PHE A 397 1.72 -0.24 7.07
C PHE A 397 1.17 0.80 6.08
N ASP A 398 1.67 2.03 6.11
CA ASP A 398 1.31 3.02 5.08
C ASP A 398 1.98 2.69 3.74
N PRO A 399 1.21 2.24 2.72
CA PRO A 399 1.78 1.87 1.43
C PRO A 399 2.51 3.02 0.72
N ARG A 400 2.24 4.27 1.12
CA ARG A 400 2.84 5.47 0.53
C ARG A 400 4.28 5.70 0.97
N LEU A 401 4.75 5.03 2.04
CA LEU A 401 6.14 5.12 2.49
C LEU A 401 7.11 4.77 1.37
N MET A 402 6.88 3.66 0.67
CA MET A 402 7.73 3.28 -0.47
C MET A 402 7.66 4.30 -1.61
N MET A 403 6.48 4.83 -1.90
CA MET A 403 6.27 5.79 -3.00
C MET A 403 6.86 7.17 -2.72
N LYS A 404 7.10 7.53 -1.46
CA LYS A 404 7.68 8.83 -1.07
C LYS A 404 9.17 8.74 -0.77
N ILE A 405 9.59 7.76 0.04
CA ILE A 405 10.96 7.71 0.55
C ILE A 405 11.92 7.19 -0.53
N ALA A 406 11.59 6.09 -1.21
CA ALA A 406 12.51 5.52 -2.19
C ALA A 406 12.83 6.47 -3.36
N PRO A 407 11.88 7.24 -3.92
CA PRO A 407 12.19 8.29 -4.90
C PRO A 407 13.02 9.45 -4.33
N ALA A 408 12.75 9.91 -3.11
CA ALA A 408 13.53 10.99 -2.49
C ALA A 408 14.99 10.57 -2.28
N VAL A 409 15.20 9.34 -1.81
CA VAL A 409 16.53 8.76 -1.58
C VAL A 409 17.26 8.53 -2.91
N ALA A 410 16.59 7.99 -3.93
CA ALA A 410 17.20 7.79 -5.24
C ALA A 410 17.59 9.13 -5.89
N GLN A 411 16.76 10.16 -5.78
CA GLN A 411 17.07 11.50 -6.27
C GLN A 411 18.30 12.06 -5.54
N ALA A 412 18.33 12.00 -4.20
CA ALA A 412 19.47 12.48 -3.42
C ALA A 412 20.77 11.74 -3.75
N ALA A 413 20.71 10.42 -4.02
CA ALA A 413 21.86 9.63 -4.45
C ALA A 413 22.39 10.04 -5.84
N MET A 414 21.50 10.42 -6.75
CA MET A 414 21.86 10.96 -8.05
C MET A 414 22.49 12.34 -7.92
N ASP A 415 21.88 13.22 -7.12
CA ASP A 415 22.32 14.60 -6.90
C ASP A 415 23.69 14.65 -6.19
N SER A 416 23.97 13.69 -5.30
CA SER A 416 25.27 13.56 -4.61
C SER A 416 26.33 12.80 -5.44
N GLY A 417 25.96 12.29 -6.62
CA GLY A 417 26.90 11.63 -7.54
C GLY A 417 27.30 10.20 -7.17
N VAL A 418 26.60 9.56 -6.23
CA VAL A 418 26.90 8.18 -5.79
C VAL A 418 26.12 7.11 -6.56
N ALA A 419 25.13 7.50 -7.38
CA ALA A 419 24.32 6.60 -8.19
C ALA A 419 25.08 6.12 -9.46
N GLN A 420 25.35 4.82 -9.57
CA GLN A 420 25.96 4.24 -10.78
C GLN A 420 24.95 3.96 -11.89
N ARG A 421 23.66 3.88 -11.55
CA ARG A 421 22.56 3.64 -12.49
C ARG A 421 21.48 4.70 -12.26
N PRO A 422 21.75 5.97 -12.60
CA PRO A 422 20.79 7.05 -12.39
C PRO A 422 19.45 6.76 -13.09
N ILE A 423 18.37 7.15 -12.44
CA ILE A 423 17.01 6.93 -12.94
C ILE A 423 16.69 8.03 -13.96
N ALA A 424 16.53 7.64 -15.22
CA ALA A 424 16.33 8.60 -16.32
C ALA A 424 14.97 9.32 -16.26
N ASP A 425 13.93 8.62 -15.80
CA ASP A 425 12.57 9.15 -15.67
C ASP A 425 12.03 8.83 -14.27
N MET A 426 12.03 9.85 -13.42
CA MET A 426 11.57 9.74 -12.03
C MET A 426 10.06 9.54 -11.90
N ASP A 427 9.27 10.00 -12.87
CA ASP A 427 7.82 9.82 -12.85
C ASP A 427 7.46 8.38 -13.24
N ALA A 428 8.11 7.83 -14.29
CA ALA A 428 7.99 6.41 -14.63
C ALA A 428 8.47 5.51 -13.48
N TYR A 429 9.50 5.91 -12.73
CA TYR A 429 9.95 5.19 -11.56
C TYR A 429 8.91 5.19 -10.42
N ARG A 430 8.28 6.34 -10.13
CA ARG A 430 7.18 6.43 -9.16
C ARG A 430 6.00 5.54 -9.56
N ASP A 431 5.62 5.53 -10.84
CA ASP A 431 4.56 4.66 -11.36
C ASP A 431 4.88 3.17 -11.21
N ARG A 432 6.15 2.79 -11.43
CA ARG A 432 6.62 1.41 -11.23
C ARG A 432 6.49 1.00 -9.77
N LEU A 433 6.91 1.85 -8.83
CA LEU A 433 6.74 1.59 -7.40
C LEU A 433 5.26 1.51 -7.00
N GLN A 434 4.41 2.35 -7.59
CA GLN A 434 2.96 2.29 -7.37
C GLN A 434 2.38 0.95 -7.82
N THR A 435 2.85 0.39 -8.94
CA THR A 435 2.43 -0.93 -9.42
C THR A 435 2.83 -2.05 -8.46
N PHE A 436 3.99 -1.95 -7.81
CA PHE A 436 4.43 -2.90 -6.79
C PHE A 436 3.55 -2.86 -5.53
N VAL A 437 3.13 -1.67 -5.11
CA VAL A 437 2.21 -1.47 -3.98
C VAL A 437 0.78 -1.90 -4.32
N TYR A 438 0.35 -1.65 -5.55
CA TYR A 438 -1.01 -1.87 -6.01
C TYR A 438 -0.98 -2.75 -7.27
N ALA A 439 -1.14 -4.07 -7.13
CA ALA A 439 -1.12 -5.02 -8.25
C ALA A 439 -2.19 -4.77 -9.36
N SER A 440 -3.05 -3.76 -9.20
CA SER A 440 -4.00 -3.25 -10.22
C SER A 440 -3.47 -2.09 -11.08
N GLY A 441 -2.32 -1.50 -10.75
CA GLY A 441 -1.85 -0.24 -11.33
C GLY A 441 -1.55 -0.29 -12.84
N THR A 442 -0.95 -1.36 -13.34
CA THR A 442 -0.54 -1.50 -14.75
C THR A 442 -1.71 -1.65 -15.71
N THR A 443 -2.75 -2.40 -15.35
CA THR A 443 -3.95 -2.58 -16.20
C THR A 443 -4.83 -1.33 -16.24
N MET A 444 -4.91 -0.59 -15.13
CA MET A 444 -5.78 0.59 -15.05
C MET A 444 -5.14 1.86 -15.64
N LYS A 445 -3.81 1.94 -15.75
CA LYS A 445 -3.10 3.16 -16.17
C LYS A 445 -3.65 3.79 -17.47
N PRO A 446 -3.85 3.04 -18.59
CA PRO A 446 -4.40 3.62 -19.81
C PRO A 446 -5.80 4.23 -19.63
N ILE A 447 -6.63 3.62 -18.77
CA ILE A 447 -7.99 4.06 -18.47
C ILE A 447 -7.95 5.37 -17.66
N PHE A 448 -7.06 5.46 -16.67
CA PHE A 448 -6.87 6.70 -15.92
C PHE A 448 -6.34 7.82 -16.81
N ASP A 449 -5.42 7.53 -17.73
CA ASP A 449 -4.90 8.51 -18.69
C ASP A 449 -6.02 9.03 -19.63
N ALA A 450 -6.86 8.12 -20.13
CA ALA A 450 -8.04 8.49 -20.92
C ALA A 450 -9.03 9.33 -20.11
N ALA A 451 -9.33 8.91 -18.87
CA ALA A 451 -10.26 9.62 -17.99
C ALA A 451 -9.76 11.02 -17.63
N ARG A 452 -8.46 11.20 -17.35
CA ARG A 452 -7.87 12.51 -17.05
C ARG A 452 -7.93 13.48 -18.23
N ASN A 453 -7.94 12.99 -19.46
CA ASN A 453 -8.01 13.83 -20.67
C ASN A 453 -9.41 13.96 -21.26
N ALA A 454 -10.41 13.26 -20.71
CA ALA A 454 -11.79 13.27 -21.18
C ALA A 454 -12.47 14.65 -21.09
N ALA A 455 -13.46 14.90 -21.96
CA ALA A 455 -14.29 16.11 -21.92
C ALA A 455 -15.52 15.93 -21.00
N LYS A 456 -16.18 14.78 -21.06
CA LYS A 456 -17.31 14.41 -20.21
C LYS A 456 -16.80 13.75 -18.94
N LYS A 457 -16.96 14.41 -17.80
CA LYS A 457 -16.33 14.00 -16.53
C LYS A 457 -17.26 14.09 -15.32
N ARG A 458 -18.53 14.46 -15.51
CA ARG A 458 -19.48 14.58 -14.39
C ARG A 458 -19.99 13.20 -14.03
N VAL A 459 -19.65 12.69 -12.85
CA VAL A 459 -20.06 11.34 -12.42
C VAL A 459 -20.92 11.45 -11.16
N ALA A 460 -22.16 10.96 -11.25
CA ALA A 460 -23.03 10.84 -10.09
C ALA A 460 -22.65 9.63 -9.24
N TYR A 461 -22.64 9.82 -7.92
CA TYR A 461 -22.54 8.75 -6.93
C TYR A 461 -23.87 8.67 -6.19
N ALA A 462 -24.59 7.55 -6.37
CA ALA A 462 -25.88 7.33 -5.73
C ALA A 462 -25.73 7.38 -4.21
N GLU A 463 -24.74 6.68 -3.65
CA GLU A 463 -24.51 6.64 -2.21
C GLU A 463 -23.57 7.75 -1.71
N GLY A 464 -23.88 9.00 -2.04
CA GLY A 464 -23.01 10.15 -1.78
C GLY A 464 -22.70 10.44 -0.30
N GLU A 465 -23.46 9.87 0.64
CA GLU A 465 -23.16 9.99 2.07
C GLU A 465 -22.16 8.94 2.58
N GLU A 466 -21.95 7.84 1.87
CA GLU A 466 -21.20 6.68 2.36
C GLU A 466 -19.68 6.94 2.41
N GLU A 467 -19.01 6.43 3.45
CA GLU A 467 -17.60 6.77 3.73
C GLU A 467 -16.65 6.42 2.58
N ARG A 468 -16.77 5.22 1.99
CA ARG A 468 -15.90 4.78 0.90
C ARG A 468 -16.18 5.59 -0.37
N VAL A 469 -17.42 5.99 -0.60
CA VAL A 469 -17.76 6.90 -1.70
C VAL A 469 -17.13 8.28 -1.50
N LEU A 470 -17.19 8.85 -0.30
CA LEU A 470 -16.57 10.15 0.01
C LEU A 470 -15.05 10.12 -0.13
N ARG A 471 -14.40 9.06 0.37
CA ARG A 471 -12.95 8.85 0.19
C ARG A 471 -12.58 8.65 -1.28
N ALA A 472 -13.40 7.94 -2.06
CA ALA A 472 -13.18 7.77 -3.49
C ALA A 472 -13.30 9.10 -4.24
N ALA A 473 -14.31 9.91 -3.88
CA ALA A 473 -14.50 11.24 -4.46
C ALA A 473 -13.29 12.15 -4.22
N GLN A 474 -12.68 12.11 -3.02
CA GLN A 474 -11.44 12.84 -2.72
C GLN A 474 -10.31 12.45 -3.70
N ILE A 475 -10.04 11.15 -3.84
CA ILE A 475 -8.99 10.63 -4.74
C ILE A 475 -9.30 11.01 -6.21
N VAL A 476 -10.55 10.85 -6.63
CA VAL A 476 -11.00 11.18 -7.99
C VAL A 476 -10.78 12.66 -8.32
N VAL A 477 -11.00 13.55 -7.35
CA VAL A 477 -10.74 15.00 -7.48
C VAL A 477 -9.23 15.28 -7.51
N ASP A 478 -8.47 14.73 -6.56
CA ASP A 478 -7.02 14.96 -6.46
C ASP A 478 -6.28 14.47 -7.72
N GLU A 479 -6.68 13.32 -8.26
CA GLU A 479 -6.13 12.73 -9.49
C GLU A 479 -6.72 13.34 -10.78
N LYS A 480 -7.68 14.27 -10.66
CA LYS A 480 -8.37 14.94 -11.78
C LYS A 480 -9.05 13.96 -12.75
N VAL A 481 -9.61 12.88 -12.21
CA VAL A 481 -10.28 11.81 -12.98
C VAL A 481 -11.69 12.23 -13.37
N ALA A 482 -12.47 12.78 -12.44
CA ALA A 482 -13.87 13.17 -12.65
C ALA A 482 -14.26 14.37 -11.77
N ARG A 483 -15.41 14.98 -12.07
CA ARG A 483 -16.13 15.91 -11.17
C ARG A 483 -17.27 15.15 -10.49
N PRO A 484 -17.16 14.83 -9.18
CA PRO A 484 -18.19 14.10 -8.46
C PRO A 484 -19.48 14.90 -8.27
N THR A 485 -20.63 14.24 -8.45
CA THR A 485 -21.93 14.71 -7.96
C THR A 485 -22.44 13.72 -6.91
N LEU A 486 -22.49 14.14 -5.64
CA LEU A 486 -22.89 13.30 -4.53
C LEU A 486 -24.40 13.41 -4.27
N ILE A 487 -25.12 12.28 -4.30
CA ILE A 487 -26.55 12.23 -3.99
C ILE A 487 -26.73 11.93 -2.50
N GLY A 488 -27.36 12.84 -1.77
CA GLY A 488 -27.55 12.72 -0.32
C GLY A 488 -27.90 14.04 0.35
N ARG A 489 -27.86 14.07 1.68
CA ARG A 489 -28.16 15.27 2.48
C ARG A 489 -26.89 16.12 2.64
N PRO A 490 -26.89 17.40 2.21
CA PRO A 490 -25.70 18.27 2.26
C PRO A 490 -25.06 18.34 3.65
N ALA A 491 -25.86 18.52 4.70
CA ALA A 491 -25.37 18.62 6.07
C ALA A 491 -24.65 17.35 6.55
N ILE A 492 -25.12 16.17 6.14
CA ILE A 492 -24.51 14.89 6.51
C ILE A 492 -23.22 14.66 5.73
N ILE A 493 -23.21 15.00 4.43
CA ILE A 493 -22.02 14.93 3.59
C ILE A 493 -20.92 15.82 4.16
N ALA A 494 -21.22 17.09 4.45
CA ALA A 494 -20.27 18.04 5.04
C ALA A 494 -19.72 17.56 6.39
N GLN A 495 -20.60 17.10 7.29
CA GLN A 495 -20.20 16.54 8.58
C GLN A 495 -19.26 15.33 8.43
N ARG A 496 -19.53 14.44 7.46
CA ARG A 496 -18.70 13.25 7.21
C ARG A 496 -17.36 13.61 6.58
N ILE A 497 -17.33 14.57 5.65
CA ILE A 497 -16.08 15.11 5.07
C ILE A 497 -15.17 15.63 6.20
N GLU A 498 -15.70 16.44 7.11
CA GLU A 498 -14.94 16.94 8.27
C GLU A 498 -14.50 15.80 9.19
N LYS A 499 -15.41 14.90 9.55
CA LYS A 499 -15.12 13.74 10.42
C LYS A 499 -13.99 12.86 9.87
N PHE A 500 -13.97 12.65 8.56
CA PHE A 500 -12.97 11.80 7.90
C PHE A 500 -11.70 12.55 7.47
N GLY A 501 -11.63 13.86 7.75
CA GLY A 501 -10.47 14.69 7.44
C GLY A 501 -10.24 14.87 5.93
N LEU A 502 -11.30 14.95 5.13
CA LEU A 502 -11.22 15.13 3.68
C LEU A 502 -11.20 16.62 3.31
N ARG A 503 -10.46 16.99 2.26
CA ARG A 503 -10.34 18.36 1.73
C ARG A 503 -11.48 18.81 0.80
N LEU A 504 -12.43 17.94 0.48
CA LEU A 504 -13.54 18.22 -0.45
C LEU A 504 -14.35 19.47 -0.05
N LYS A 505 -14.46 20.42 -0.97
CA LYS A 505 -15.31 21.62 -0.84
C LYS A 505 -16.46 21.59 -1.83
N GLU A 506 -17.69 21.75 -1.32
CA GLU A 506 -18.90 21.83 -2.13
C GLU A 506 -18.83 23.02 -3.11
N GLY A 507 -19.27 22.80 -4.35
CA GLY A 507 -19.24 23.78 -5.45
C GLY A 507 -17.88 23.94 -6.12
N VAL A 508 -16.78 23.67 -5.41
CA VAL A 508 -15.42 23.68 -5.96
C VAL A 508 -15.06 22.30 -6.49
N ASP A 509 -15.05 21.31 -5.60
CA ASP A 509 -14.55 19.96 -5.86
C ASP A 509 -15.67 18.99 -6.27
N TYR A 510 -16.86 19.16 -5.70
CA TYR A 510 -18.02 18.32 -5.96
C TYR A 510 -19.34 19.11 -5.93
N ASP A 511 -20.36 18.56 -6.57
CA ASP A 511 -21.74 19.09 -6.54
C ASP A 511 -22.64 18.16 -5.71
N VAL A 512 -23.74 18.67 -5.14
CA VAL A 512 -24.69 17.89 -4.33
C VAL A 512 -26.08 17.85 -4.95
N VAL A 513 -26.74 16.69 -4.84
CA VAL A 513 -28.17 16.53 -5.13
C VAL A 513 -28.87 16.23 -3.82
N ASN A 514 -29.63 17.23 -3.33
CA ASN A 514 -30.25 17.17 -2.02
C ASN A 514 -31.53 16.32 -2.05
N THR A 515 -31.52 15.18 -1.36
CA THR A 515 -32.68 14.26 -1.32
C THR A 515 -33.92 14.86 -0.65
N ASP A 516 -33.76 15.84 0.23
CA ASP A 516 -34.88 16.45 0.96
C ASP A 516 -35.52 17.60 0.15
N PHE A 517 -34.68 18.44 -0.46
CA PHE A 517 -35.08 19.64 -1.19
C PHE A 517 -34.21 19.86 -2.44
N ASP A 518 -34.64 19.31 -3.58
CA ASP A 518 -34.00 19.55 -4.88
C ASP A 518 -34.95 20.26 -5.85
N HIS A 519 -34.45 21.28 -6.56
CA HIS A 519 -35.23 22.02 -7.56
C HIS A 519 -35.66 21.14 -8.74
N ARG A 520 -34.89 20.09 -9.07
CA ARG A 520 -35.17 19.14 -10.16
C ARG A 520 -36.26 18.13 -9.79
N TYR A 521 -36.60 18.00 -8.51
CA TYR A 521 -37.53 16.98 -8.00
C TYR A 521 -38.82 16.90 -8.81
N ARG A 522 -39.44 18.05 -9.11
CA ARG A 522 -40.72 18.11 -9.83
C ARG A 522 -40.61 17.55 -11.25
N ASP A 523 -39.60 17.97 -12.01
CA ASP A 523 -39.39 17.47 -13.37
C ASP A 523 -39.02 15.98 -13.37
N PHE A 524 -38.20 15.54 -12.41
CA PHE A 524 -37.73 14.17 -12.33
C PHE A 524 -38.87 13.19 -12.06
N TRP A 525 -39.71 13.42 -11.04
CA TRP A 525 -40.81 12.48 -10.76
C TRP A 525 -41.87 12.50 -11.86
N GLN A 526 -42.14 13.65 -12.48
CA GLN A 526 -43.08 13.75 -13.61
C GLN A 526 -42.57 13.00 -14.83
N THR A 527 -41.28 13.10 -15.14
CA THR A 527 -40.67 12.37 -16.24
C THR A 527 -40.64 10.88 -15.95
N TYR A 528 -40.20 10.47 -14.76
CA TYR A 528 -40.20 9.07 -14.35
C TYR A 528 -41.61 8.45 -14.43
N HIS A 529 -42.64 9.16 -13.94
CA HIS A 529 -44.03 8.72 -14.08
C HIS A 529 -44.43 8.53 -15.54
N ARG A 530 -44.16 9.50 -16.43
CA ARG A 530 -44.47 9.35 -17.87
C ARG A 530 -43.80 8.13 -18.49
N MET A 531 -42.58 7.80 -18.08
CA MET A 531 -41.86 6.61 -18.57
C MET A 531 -42.43 5.28 -18.04
N THR A 532 -43.18 5.33 -16.92
CA THR A 532 -43.59 4.14 -16.15
C THR A 532 -45.10 4.05 -15.88
N GLU A 533 -45.90 4.97 -16.40
CA GLU A 533 -47.35 5.03 -16.15
C GLU A 533 -48.07 3.77 -16.65
N ARG A 534 -47.60 3.17 -17.74
CA ARG A 534 -48.09 1.87 -18.26
C ARG A 534 -47.35 0.66 -17.70
N LYS A 535 -46.39 0.89 -16.81
CA LYS A 535 -45.64 -0.13 -16.07
C LYS A 535 -46.07 -0.22 -14.60
N GLY A 536 -47.21 0.39 -14.25
CA GLY A 536 -47.85 0.28 -12.93
C GLY A 536 -47.42 1.31 -11.89
N ILE A 537 -46.60 2.30 -12.25
CA ILE A 537 -46.16 3.35 -11.31
C ILE A 537 -47.16 4.51 -11.30
N THR A 538 -47.80 4.74 -10.16
CA THR A 538 -48.70 5.90 -9.96
C THR A 538 -47.91 7.17 -9.65
N GLN A 539 -48.54 8.34 -9.82
CA GLN A 539 -47.91 9.62 -9.48
C GLN A 539 -47.46 9.69 -8.01
N GLN A 540 -48.21 9.09 -7.09
CA GLN A 540 -47.84 9.07 -5.67
C GLN A 540 -46.59 8.21 -5.43
N VAL A 541 -46.52 7.04 -6.06
CA VAL A 541 -45.33 6.17 -6.00
C VAL A 541 -44.11 6.87 -6.61
N ALA A 542 -44.26 7.50 -7.79
CA ALA A 542 -43.18 8.24 -8.44
C ALA A 542 -42.63 9.37 -7.54
N LYS A 543 -43.50 10.11 -6.84
CA LYS A 543 -43.10 11.15 -5.89
C LYS A 543 -42.30 10.59 -4.71
N ILE A 544 -42.74 9.47 -4.13
CA ILE A 544 -42.08 8.84 -2.97
C ILE A 544 -40.73 8.25 -3.36
N GLU A 545 -40.70 7.46 -4.44
CA GLU A 545 -39.48 6.78 -4.88
C GLU A 545 -38.40 7.78 -5.32
N MET A 546 -38.77 8.90 -5.95
CA MET A 546 -37.82 9.97 -6.34
C MET A 546 -37.15 10.68 -5.15
N ARG A 547 -37.68 10.57 -3.92
CA ARG A 547 -37.01 11.09 -2.71
C ARG A 547 -36.10 10.07 -2.04
N ARG A 548 -36.41 8.77 -2.20
CA ARG A 548 -35.84 7.71 -1.38
C ARG A 548 -34.84 6.81 -2.12
N ARG A 549 -34.94 6.71 -3.45
CA ARG A 549 -34.12 5.81 -4.25
C ARG A 549 -32.99 6.56 -4.91
N LEU A 550 -31.82 6.51 -4.29
CA LEU A 550 -30.63 7.22 -4.75
C LEU A 550 -30.23 6.82 -6.19
N THR A 551 -30.33 5.54 -6.52
CA THR A 551 -30.09 5.05 -7.89
C THR A 551 -31.09 5.58 -8.89
N LEU A 552 -32.37 5.72 -8.53
CA LEU A 552 -33.37 6.31 -9.42
C LEU A 552 -33.05 7.79 -9.68
N ILE A 553 -32.68 8.54 -8.63
CA ILE A 553 -32.26 9.94 -8.76
C ILE A 553 -31.06 10.03 -9.72
N GLY A 554 -30.03 9.22 -9.49
CA GLY A 554 -28.84 9.16 -10.35
C GLY A 554 -29.15 8.78 -11.80
N SER A 555 -30.01 7.79 -12.02
CA SER A 555 -30.46 7.38 -13.36
C SER A 555 -31.20 8.51 -14.06
N MET A 556 -32.03 9.27 -13.37
CA MET A 556 -32.72 10.43 -13.94
C MET A 556 -31.76 11.55 -14.31
N MET A 557 -30.74 11.81 -13.49
CA MET A 557 -29.69 12.79 -13.81
C MET A 557 -28.95 12.41 -15.10
N LEU A 558 -28.56 11.14 -15.20
CA LEU A 558 -27.88 10.62 -16.39
C LEU A 558 -28.81 10.62 -17.62
N HIS A 559 -30.08 10.29 -17.44
CA HIS A 559 -31.09 10.36 -18.50
C HIS A 559 -31.24 11.78 -19.04
N LYS A 560 -31.32 12.77 -18.15
CA LYS A 560 -31.50 14.21 -18.46
C LYS A 560 -30.23 14.93 -18.91
N GLY A 561 -29.06 14.30 -18.83
CA GLY A 561 -27.77 14.89 -19.25
C GLY A 561 -27.13 15.83 -18.22
N GLU A 562 -27.61 15.78 -16.97
CA GLU A 562 -27.05 16.52 -15.83
C GLU A 562 -25.67 15.99 -15.42
N VAL A 563 -25.45 14.68 -15.65
CA VAL A 563 -24.18 13.99 -15.46
C VAL A 563 -23.89 13.11 -16.67
N ASP A 564 -22.63 12.73 -16.80
CA ASP A 564 -22.11 11.95 -17.92
C ASP A 564 -22.01 10.45 -17.59
N GLY A 565 -22.01 10.09 -16.30
CA GLY A 565 -22.07 8.70 -15.84
C GLY A 565 -22.59 8.54 -14.41
N LEU A 566 -22.87 7.28 -14.03
CA LEU A 566 -23.43 6.92 -12.72
C LEU A 566 -22.73 5.70 -12.09
N ILE A 567 -22.34 5.84 -10.83
CA ILE A 567 -21.90 4.75 -9.96
C ILE A 567 -22.93 4.55 -8.83
N CYS A 568 -23.35 3.30 -8.60
CA CYS A 568 -24.21 2.91 -7.48
C CYS A 568 -23.86 1.52 -6.95
N GLY A 569 -24.52 1.07 -5.87
CA GLY A 569 -24.47 -0.34 -5.43
C GLY A 569 -23.50 -0.65 -4.30
N THR A 570 -23.06 0.36 -3.54
CA THR A 570 -22.24 0.13 -2.33
C THR A 570 -23.04 -0.45 -1.13
N TRP A 571 -24.34 -0.69 -1.32
CA TRP A 571 -25.23 -1.47 -0.45
C TRP A 571 -26.28 -2.17 -1.34
N GLY A 572 -27.09 -3.05 -0.75
CA GLY A 572 -28.16 -3.73 -1.49
C GLY A 572 -27.67 -4.79 -2.46
N THR A 573 -28.54 -5.16 -3.41
CA THR A 573 -28.29 -6.21 -4.41
C THR A 573 -28.29 -5.63 -5.82
N THR A 574 -27.53 -6.24 -6.73
CA THR A 574 -27.47 -5.81 -8.14
C THR A 574 -28.85 -5.67 -8.77
N ALA A 575 -29.75 -6.63 -8.49
CA ALA A 575 -31.13 -6.61 -9.00
C ALA A 575 -31.92 -5.36 -8.57
N ASN A 576 -31.76 -4.91 -7.31
CA ASN A 576 -32.48 -3.74 -6.80
C ASN A 576 -32.07 -2.45 -7.55
N HIS A 577 -30.79 -2.32 -7.86
CA HIS A 577 -30.27 -1.17 -8.60
C HIS A 577 -30.62 -1.27 -10.08
N LEU A 578 -30.45 -2.46 -10.68
CA LEU A 578 -30.72 -2.72 -12.09
C LEU A 578 -32.18 -2.43 -12.45
N MET A 579 -33.13 -2.71 -11.56
CA MET A 579 -34.55 -2.39 -11.77
C MET A 579 -34.79 -0.91 -12.12
N TYR A 580 -34.17 0.03 -11.39
CA TYR A 580 -34.34 1.47 -11.67
C TYR A 580 -33.53 1.92 -12.88
N ILE A 581 -32.38 1.29 -13.13
CA ILE A 581 -31.58 1.55 -14.32
C ILE A 581 -32.35 1.12 -15.58
N ASP A 582 -32.95 -0.06 -15.60
CA ASP A 582 -33.73 -0.56 -16.75
C ASP A 582 -34.97 0.31 -17.03
N GLN A 583 -35.63 0.81 -16.00
CA GLN A 583 -36.81 1.67 -16.16
C GLN A 583 -36.50 3.03 -16.80
N VAL A 584 -35.28 3.56 -16.61
CA VAL A 584 -34.91 4.94 -16.96
C VAL A 584 -33.87 5.03 -18.08
N ILE A 585 -32.81 4.23 -17.98
CA ILE A 585 -31.70 4.18 -18.95
C ILE A 585 -32.01 3.15 -20.03
N GLY A 586 -32.44 1.95 -19.63
CA GLY A 586 -32.71 0.85 -20.55
C GLY A 586 -31.45 0.25 -21.19
N LYS A 587 -31.70 -0.74 -22.05
CA LYS A 587 -30.66 -1.42 -22.83
C LYS A 587 -30.29 -0.62 -24.06
N HIS A 588 -29.10 -0.87 -24.61
CA HIS A 588 -28.65 -0.23 -25.84
C HIS A 588 -29.60 -0.55 -26.99
N ALA A 589 -30.10 0.47 -27.67
CA ALA A 589 -30.82 0.31 -28.92
C ALA A 589 -29.83 0.18 -30.09
N GLY A 590 -30.18 -0.61 -31.10
CA GLY A 590 -29.38 -0.77 -32.31
C GLY A 590 -29.48 0.43 -33.25
N GLY A 591 -28.62 0.45 -34.27
CA GLY A 591 -28.62 1.46 -35.34
C GLY A 591 -27.42 2.40 -35.33
N ALA A 592 -26.40 2.14 -34.50
CA ALA A 592 -25.09 2.79 -34.57
C ALA A 592 -24.06 1.84 -35.21
N ASP A 593 -22.97 2.37 -35.77
CA ASP A 593 -21.88 1.58 -36.39
C ASP A 593 -21.28 0.54 -35.42
N SER A 594 -21.31 0.84 -34.11
CA SER A 594 -20.83 -0.02 -33.01
C SER A 594 -21.88 -0.98 -32.44
N THR A 595 -23.17 -0.80 -32.76
CA THR A 595 -24.28 -1.66 -32.28
C THR A 595 -25.34 -1.79 -33.38
N ALA A 596 -25.13 -2.73 -34.29
CA ALA A 596 -26.00 -2.90 -35.47
C ALA A 596 -27.43 -3.36 -35.12
N GLN A 597 -27.61 -4.03 -33.96
CA GLN A 597 -28.89 -4.55 -33.47
C GLN A 597 -29.14 -4.11 -32.03
N ASP A 598 -30.40 -4.17 -31.59
CA ASP A 598 -30.79 -3.93 -30.20
C ASP A 598 -30.11 -4.94 -29.28
N VAL A 599 -29.58 -4.48 -28.14
CA VAL A 599 -28.98 -5.35 -27.13
C VAL A 599 -30.08 -5.93 -26.22
N PRO A 600 -30.33 -7.25 -26.24
CA PRO A 600 -31.45 -7.85 -25.52
C PRO A 600 -31.20 -8.06 -24.02
N VAL A 601 -29.95 -8.00 -23.55
CA VAL A 601 -29.55 -8.52 -22.23
C VAL A 601 -28.57 -7.60 -21.49
N TYR A 602 -28.59 -7.63 -20.16
CA TYR A 602 -27.54 -7.02 -19.33
C TYR A 602 -26.63 -8.12 -18.79
N ALA A 603 -25.37 -7.83 -18.53
CA ALA A 603 -24.48 -8.74 -17.81
C ALA A 603 -23.46 -8.00 -16.95
N CYS A 604 -22.86 -8.70 -16.00
CA CYS A 604 -21.78 -8.16 -15.17
C CYS A 604 -20.48 -8.90 -15.45
N MET A 605 -19.51 -8.17 -15.98
CA MET A 605 -18.13 -8.65 -16.16
C MET A 605 -17.26 -8.25 -14.97
N ASN A 606 -16.41 -9.17 -14.50
CA ASN A 606 -15.37 -8.87 -13.51
C ASN A 606 -13.99 -9.29 -14.04
N GLY A 607 -13.01 -8.39 -13.98
CA GLY A 607 -11.61 -8.68 -14.27
C GLY A 607 -10.84 -9.02 -13.00
N LEU A 608 -10.07 -10.10 -13.01
CA LEU A 608 -9.19 -10.53 -11.92
C LEU A 608 -7.73 -10.45 -12.35
N MET A 609 -6.91 -9.89 -11.45
CA MET A 609 -5.47 -9.83 -11.58
C MET A 609 -4.87 -11.00 -10.80
N LEU A 610 -4.47 -12.06 -11.52
CA LEU A 610 -3.86 -13.25 -10.93
C LEU A 610 -2.34 -13.22 -11.15
N PRO A 611 -1.55 -13.94 -10.33
CA PRO A 611 -0.11 -14.07 -10.57
C PRO A 611 0.18 -14.57 -11.99
N GLY A 612 0.85 -13.74 -12.79
CA GLY A 612 1.25 -14.06 -14.16
C GLY A 612 0.14 -14.06 -15.21
N ARG A 613 -1.12 -13.70 -14.88
CA ARG A 613 -2.22 -13.64 -15.88
C ARG A 613 -3.37 -12.72 -15.47
N GLN A 614 -4.17 -12.32 -16.45
CA GLN A 614 -5.39 -11.54 -16.25
C GLN A 614 -6.56 -12.33 -16.83
N VAL A 615 -7.65 -12.43 -16.09
CA VAL A 615 -8.84 -13.19 -16.52
C VAL A 615 -10.10 -12.37 -16.28
N PHE A 616 -10.99 -12.32 -17.26
CA PHE A 616 -12.29 -11.68 -17.20
C PHE A 616 -13.38 -12.76 -17.11
N LEU A 617 -14.36 -12.56 -16.26
CA LEU A 617 -15.41 -13.54 -15.98
C LEU A 617 -16.77 -12.91 -16.25
N VAL A 618 -17.63 -13.64 -16.98
CA VAL A 618 -18.98 -13.21 -17.32
C VAL A 618 -19.95 -14.41 -17.39
N ASP A 619 -21.22 -14.32 -16.98
CA ASP A 619 -21.90 -13.25 -16.25
C ASP A 619 -21.99 -13.57 -14.75
N THR A 620 -21.46 -12.67 -13.93
CA THR A 620 -21.24 -12.93 -12.50
C THR A 620 -22.39 -12.50 -11.58
N HIS A 621 -23.35 -11.69 -12.05
CA HIS A 621 -24.33 -11.04 -11.14
C HIS A 621 -25.75 -10.83 -11.70
N VAL A 622 -26.04 -11.07 -13.00
CA VAL A 622 -27.34 -10.66 -13.58
C VAL A 622 -28.24 -11.85 -13.95
N ASN A 623 -27.80 -12.73 -14.85
CA ASN A 623 -28.65 -13.73 -15.48
C ASN A 623 -28.56 -15.08 -14.79
N TYR A 624 -29.67 -15.55 -14.22
CA TYR A 624 -29.72 -16.83 -13.50
C TYR A 624 -29.29 -18.01 -14.36
N ASP A 625 -29.93 -18.20 -15.52
CA ASP A 625 -29.61 -19.27 -16.48
C ASP A 625 -29.81 -18.76 -17.91
N PRO A 626 -28.84 -18.01 -18.48
CA PRO A 626 -28.98 -17.38 -19.78
C PRO A 626 -29.08 -18.42 -20.91
N THR A 627 -29.86 -18.10 -21.93
CA THR A 627 -30.02 -18.85 -23.19
C THR A 627 -28.75 -18.80 -24.05
N PRO A 628 -28.59 -19.68 -25.06
CA PRO A 628 -27.47 -19.57 -26.01
C PRO A 628 -27.33 -18.20 -26.68
N GLN A 629 -28.47 -17.59 -27.03
CA GLN A 629 -28.54 -16.27 -27.66
C GLN A 629 -28.06 -15.17 -26.71
N GLU A 630 -28.52 -15.21 -25.46
CA GLU A 630 -28.04 -14.27 -24.44
C GLU A 630 -26.56 -14.47 -24.14
N LEU A 631 -26.07 -15.71 -24.02
CA LEU A 631 -24.65 -16.00 -23.80
C LEU A 631 -23.76 -15.50 -24.96
N ALA A 632 -24.20 -15.64 -26.21
CA ALA A 632 -23.47 -15.14 -27.36
C ALA A 632 -23.35 -13.60 -27.30
N GLU A 633 -24.46 -12.92 -27.04
CA GLU A 633 -24.48 -11.46 -26.89
C GLU A 633 -23.62 -10.99 -25.70
N ILE A 634 -23.75 -11.63 -24.54
CA ILE A 634 -22.95 -11.33 -23.34
C ILE A 634 -21.46 -11.48 -23.62
N THR A 635 -21.08 -12.52 -24.36
CA THR A 635 -19.67 -12.78 -24.72
C THR A 635 -19.14 -11.70 -25.65
N ALA A 636 -19.92 -11.30 -26.67
CA ALA A 636 -19.55 -10.23 -27.58
C ALA A 636 -19.38 -8.89 -26.85
N LEU A 637 -20.35 -8.50 -26.01
CA LEU A 637 -20.28 -7.28 -25.20
C LEU A 637 -19.06 -7.28 -24.27
N ALA A 638 -18.76 -8.41 -23.64
CA ALA A 638 -17.58 -8.53 -22.77
C ALA A 638 -16.27 -8.42 -23.56
N ALA A 639 -16.21 -9.04 -24.75
CA ALA A 639 -15.04 -9.00 -25.62
C ALA A 639 -14.78 -7.58 -26.17
N GLU A 640 -15.83 -6.86 -26.57
CA GLU A 640 -15.75 -5.45 -26.97
C GLU A 640 -15.25 -4.56 -25.82
N GLU A 641 -15.77 -4.77 -24.61
CA GLU A 641 -15.32 -4.05 -23.43
C GLU A 641 -13.85 -4.34 -23.09
N MET A 642 -13.38 -5.58 -23.29
CA MET A 642 -11.96 -5.91 -23.17
C MET A 642 -11.09 -5.21 -24.22
N MET A 643 -11.56 -5.08 -25.46
CA MET A 643 -10.83 -4.32 -26.48
C MET A 643 -10.72 -2.84 -26.11
N ARG A 644 -11.72 -2.27 -25.44
CA ARG A 644 -11.64 -0.90 -24.87
C ARG A 644 -10.57 -0.77 -23.78
N PHE A 645 -10.31 -1.85 -23.04
CA PHE A 645 -9.15 -1.93 -22.13
C PHE A 645 -7.80 -2.10 -22.85
N GLY A 646 -7.78 -2.19 -24.19
CA GLY A 646 -6.58 -2.52 -24.96
C GLY A 646 -6.18 -3.98 -24.84
N ILE A 647 -7.08 -4.85 -24.39
CA ILE A 647 -6.83 -6.28 -24.19
C ILE A 647 -7.50 -7.04 -25.32
N LYS A 648 -6.72 -7.80 -26.11
CA LYS A 648 -7.27 -8.69 -27.13
C LYS A 648 -8.04 -9.83 -26.46
N PRO A 649 -9.35 -9.99 -26.70
CA PRO A 649 -10.15 -11.03 -26.06
C PRO A 649 -9.88 -12.41 -26.67
N LYS A 650 -9.80 -13.40 -25.78
CA LYS A 650 -9.65 -14.83 -26.06
C LYS A 650 -10.66 -15.58 -25.19
N ALA A 651 -11.80 -15.89 -25.78
CA ALA A 651 -12.97 -16.40 -25.08
C ALA A 651 -12.96 -17.93 -24.98
N ALA A 652 -13.20 -18.44 -23.78
CA ALA A 652 -13.47 -19.85 -23.55
C ALA A 652 -14.89 -20.03 -23.02
N LEU A 653 -15.68 -20.83 -23.73
CA LEU A 653 -17.01 -21.24 -23.29
C LEU A 653 -16.87 -22.41 -22.31
N LEU A 654 -17.08 -22.15 -21.03
CA LEU A 654 -16.84 -23.12 -19.97
C LEU A 654 -18.02 -24.08 -19.78
N SER A 655 -17.71 -25.33 -19.48
CA SER A 655 -18.69 -26.38 -19.16
C SER A 655 -18.06 -27.47 -18.30
N HIS A 656 -18.89 -28.35 -17.75
CA HIS A 656 -18.45 -29.66 -17.24
C HIS A 656 -18.21 -30.65 -18.38
N SER A 657 -18.62 -30.35 -19.60
CA SER A 657 -18.27 -31.09 -20.81
C SER A 657 -16.95 -30.56 -21.37
N ASN A 658 -16.23 -31.44 -22.06
CA ASN A 658 -14.99 -31.08 -22.75
C ASN A 658 -15.10 -31.56 -24.19
N PHE A 659 -15.48 -30.65 -25.09
CA PHE A 659 -15.65 -30.90 -26.52
C PHE A 659 -16.56 -32.11 -26.84
N GLY A 660 -17.77 -32.12 -26.29
CA GLY A 660 -18.79 -33.13 -26.60
C GLY A 660 -18.80 -34.38 -25.71
N THR A 661 -18.00 -34.43 -24.64
CA THR A 661 -18.04 -35.56 -23.69
C THR A 661 -19.37 -35.70 -22.94
N SER A 662 -20.23 -34.66 -22.96
CA SER A 662 -21.57 -34.70 -22.39
C SER A 662 -22.61 -34.04 -23.31
N ASN A 663 -23.82 -34.60 -23.31
CA ASN A 663 -25.02 -34.04 -23.94
C ASN A 663 -26.04 -33.51 -22.92
N SER A 664 -25.60 -33.23 -21.69
CA SER A 664 -26.45 -32.54 -20.71
C SER A 664 -26.87 -31.16 -21.25
N PRO A 665 -28.04 -30.64 -20.85
CA PRO A 665 -28.57 -29.38 -21.38
C PRO A 665 -27.57 -28.20 -21.34
N SER A 666 -26.83 -28.07 -20.23
CA SER A 666 -25.79 -27.03 -20.08
C SER A 666 -24.66 -27.15 -21.12
N ALA A 667 -24.22 -28.37 -21.46
CA ALA A 667 -23.17 -28.59 -22.45
C ALA A 667 -23.65 -28.29 -23.88
N VAL A 668 -24.86 -28.75 -24.23
CA VAL A 668 -25.49 -28.45 -25.52
C VAL A 668 -25.67 -26.94 -25.69
N LYS A 669 -26.09 -26.26 -24.62
CA LYS A 669 -26.25 -24.81 -24.57
C LYS A 669 -24.96 -24.08 -24.95
N MET A 670 -23.83 -24.45 -24.36
CA MET A 670 -22.54 -23.82 -24.67
C MET A 670 -22.05 -24.10 -26.10
N ARG A 671 -22.36 -25.27 -26.68
CA ARG A 671 -22.08 -25.55 -28.10
C ARG A 671 -22.93 -24.70 -29.04
N GLN A 672 -24.22 -24.55 -28.74
CA GLN A 672 -25.11 -23.65 -29.49
C GLN A 672 -24.64 -22.20 -29.40
N THR A 673 -24.13 -21.77 -28.23
CA THR A 673 -23.50 -20.46 -28.08
C THR A 673 -22.28 -20.30 -29.00
N LEU A 674 -21.43 -21.31 -29.13
CA LEU A 674 -20.29 -21.27 -30.05
C LEU A 674 -20.73 -21.11 -31.52
N GLU A 675 -21.73 -21.87 -31.95
CA GLU A 675 -22.28 -21.79 -33.30
C GLU A 675 -22.82 -20.39 -33.62
N LEU A 676 -23.49 -19.75 -32.65
CA LEU A 676 -23.99 -18.38 -32.77
C LEU A 676 -22.84 -17.36 -32.82
N LEU A 677 -21.83 -17.49 -31.95
CA LEU A 677 -20.69 -16.58 -31.91
C LEU A 677 -19.87 -16.60 -33.20
N ARG A 678 -19.70 -17.77 -33.82
CA ARG A 678 -19.03 -17.88 -35.12
C ARG A 678 -19.74 -17.11 -36.24
N GLN A 679 -21.05 -16.90 -36.11
CA GLN A 679 -21.84 -16.12 -37.08
C GLN A 679 -21.87 -14.63 -36.71
N GLN A 680 -22.07 -14.32 -35.42
CA GLN A 680 -22.32 -12.96 -34.93
C GLN A 680 -21.03 -12.17 -34.67
N ALA A 681 -19.97 -12.85 -34.23
CA ALA A 681 -18.68 -12.25 -33.88
C ALA A 681 -17.51 -13.06 -34.48
N PRO A 682 -17.41 -13.19 -35.82
CA PRO A 682 -16.33 -13.95 -36.47
C PRO A 682 -14.93 -13.38 -36.24
N TRP A 683 -14.83 -12.15 -35.73
CA TRP A 683 -13.58 -11.50 -35.33
C TRP A 683 -13.05 -11.99 -33.98
N LEU A 684 -13.89 -12.61 -33.14
CA LEU A 684 -13.55 -13.04 -31.79
C LEU A 684 -12.87 -14.41 -31.81
N GLU A 685 -11.71 -14.49 -31.16
CA GLU A 685 -11.04 -15.76 -30.91
C GLU A 685 -11.78 -16.49 -29.78
N VAL A 686 -12.59 -17.49 -30.14
CA VAL A 686 -13.46 -18.22 -29.19
C VAL A 686 -13.49 -19.71 -29.48
N ASP A 687 -13.56 -20.53 -28.43
CA ASP A 687 -13.81 -21.96 -28.56
C ASP A 687 -14.50 -22.54 -27.31
N GLY A 688 -14.93 -23.80 -27.42
CA GLY A 688 -15.54 -24.58 -26.36
C GLY A 688 -16.61 -25.54 -26.91
N GLU A 689 -17.43 -26.15 -26.08
CA GLU A 689 -17.45 -26.07 -24.63
C GLU A 689 -16.28 -26.85 -24.00
N MET A 690 -15.65 -26.32 -22.96
CA MET A 690 -14.47 -26.93 -22.35
C MET A 690 -14.38 -26.75 -20.82
N HIS A 691 -13.51 -27.52 -20.18
CA HIS A 691 -13.19 -27.35 -18.76
C HIS A 691 -12.33 -26.10 -18.51
N GLY A 692 -12.36 -25.61 -17.26
CA GLY A 692 -11.62 -24.40 -16.88
C GLY A 692 -10.10 -24.54 -16.88
N ASP A 693 -9.57 -25.74 -16.61
CA ASP A 693 -8.14 -26.04 -16.72
C ASP A 693 -7.66 -25.98 -18.18
N VAL A 694 -8.44 -26.54 -19.12
CA VAL A 694 -8.16 -26.50 -20.57
C VAL A 694 -8.30 -25.08 -21.14
N ALA A 695 -9.21 -24.27 -20.62
CA ALA A 695 -9.30 -22.86 -20.98
C ALA A 695 -8.04 -22.08 -20.59
N LEU A 696 -7.46 -22.41 -19.43
CA LEU A 696 -6.32 -21.71 -18.83
C LEU A 696 -4.96 -22.30 -19.18
N ASP A 697 -4.91 -23.42 -19.91
CA ASP A 697 -3.69 -24.05 -20.43
C ASP A 697 -3.85 -24.32 -21.94
N GLY A 698 -3.34 -23.38 -22.75
CA GLY A 698 -3.38 -23.50 -24.21
C GLY A 698 -2.65 -24.72 -24.75
N LYS A 699 -1.63 -25.24 -24.06
CA LYS A 699 -0.89 -26.44 -24.52
C LYS A 699 -1.73 -27.69 -24.30
N ALA A 700 -2.35 -27.82 -23.13
CA ALA A 700 -3.27 -28.91 -22.84
C ALA A 700 -4.45 -28.91 -23.81
N ARG A 701 -4.99 -27.73 -24.12
CA ARG A 701 -6.06 -27.61 -25.13
C ARG A 701 -5.63 -28.04 -26.52
N SER A 702 -4.48 -27.58 -27.02
CA SER A 702 -4.02 -27.97 -28.35
C SER A 702 -3.76 -29.48 -28.48
N ALA A 703 -3.40 -30.17 -27.39
CA ALA A 703 -3.25 -31.62 -27.39
C ALA A 703 -4.61 -32.35 -27.49
N LEU A 704 -5.65 -31.79 -26.86
CA LEU A 704 -6.98 -32.39 -26.80
C LEU A 704 -7.88 -32.02 -27.99
N MET A 705 -7.77 -30.78 -28.48
CA MET A 705 -8.49 -30.25 -29.64
C MET A 705 -7.53 -29.50 -30.57
N PRO A 706 -6.76 -30.22 -31.42
CA PRO A 706 -5.78 -29.61 -32.32
C PRO A 706 -6.37 -28.62 -33.34
N SER A 707 -7.67 -28.73 -33.63
CA SER A 707 -8.41 -27.84 -34.53
C SER A 707 -9.06 -26.64 -33.81
N SER A 708 -8.71 -26.38 -32.55
CA SER A 708 -9.20 -25.23 -31.79
C SER A 708 -8.80 -23.91 -32.48
N GLU A 709 -9.76 -23.00 -32.66
CA GLU A 709 -9.51 -21.64 -33.17
C GLU A 709 -8.91 -20.73 -32.07
N LEU A 710 -8.98 -21.17 -30.81
CA LEU A 710 -8.43 -20.47 -29.65
C LEU A 710 -6.95 -20.82 -29.46
N THR A 711 -6.07 -19.82 -29.52
CA THR A 711 -4.62 -19.95 -29.37
C THR A 711 -4.16 -19.49 -27.99
N GLY A 712 -3.16 -20.17 -27.40
CA GLY A 712 -2.62 -19.78 -26.08
C GLY A 712 -3.63 -19.85 -24.93
N ASP A 713 -3.46 -19.10 -23.86
CA ASP A 713 -4.39 -19.14 -22.72
C ASP A 713 -5.59 -18.22 -22.95
N ALA A 714 -6.79 -18.66 -22.54
CA ALA A 714 -7.98 -17.82 -22.56
C ALA A 714 -7.88 -16.72 -21.49
N ASN A 715 -8.41 -15.54 -21.82
CA ASN A 715 -8.49 -14.41 -20.88
C ASN A 715 -9.92 -13.91 -20.67
N LEU A 716 -10.91 -14.44 -21.40
CA LEU A 716 -12.34 -14.25 -21.17
C LEU A 716 -13.00 -15.59 -20.90
N LEU A 717 -13.52 -15.77 -19.69
CA LEU A 717 -14.17 -16.99 -19.23
C LEU A 717 -15.68 -16.76 -19.20
N VAL A 718 -16.39 -17.50 -20.06
CA VAL A 718 -17.84 -17.42 -20.21
C VAL A 718 -18.46 -18.63 -19.54
N PHE A 719 -19.26 -18.40 -18.51
CA PHE A 719 -19.86 -19.45 -17.69
C PHE A 719 -21.29 -19.76 -18.14
N PRO A 720 -21.78 -21.00 -17.92
CA PRO A 720 -23.11 -21.38 -18.37
C PRO A 720 -24.23 -20.72 -17.56
N ASN A 721 -23.99 -20.29 -16.32
CA ASN A 721 -24.99 -19.69 -15.43
C ASN A 721 -24.34 -18.84 -14.32
N ILE A 722 -25.17 -18.11 -13.56
CA ILE A 722 -24.68 -17.21 -12.50
C ILE A 722 -23.96 -17.94 -11.36
N ASP A 723 -24.42 -19.14 -10.99
CA ASP A 723 -23.82 -19.89 -9.88
C ASP A 723 -22.38 -20.27 -10.21
N ALA A 724 -22.16 -20.81 -11.41
CA ALA A 724 -20.82 -21.16 -11.89
C ALA A 724 -19.90 -19.92 -11.96
N ALA A 725 -20.40 -18.81 -12.50
CA ALA A 725 -19.63 -17.58 -12.64
C ALA A 725 -19.28 -16.95 -11.28
N ASN A 726 -20.27 -16.83 -10.39
CA ASN A 726 -20.13 -16.14 -9.11
C ASN A 726 -19.24 -16.93 -8.14
N ILE A 727 -19.42 -18.26 -8.08
CA ILE A 727 -18.57 -19.14 -7.26
C ILE A 727 -17.13 -19.06 -7.77
N ALA A 728 -16.91 -19.24 -9.08
CA ALA A 728 -15.56 -19.18 -9.65
C ALA A 728 -14.89 -17.82 -9.40
N TYR A 729 -15.61 -16.72 -9.61
CA TYR A 729 -15.12 -15.36 -9.34
C TYR A 729 -14.69 -15.19 -7.88
N ASN A 730 -15.54 -15.55 -6.91
CA ASN A 730 -15.21 -15.35 -5.51
C ASN A 730 -14.07 -16.27 -5.03
N LEU A 731 -14.00 -17.50 -5.51
CA LEU A 731 -12.90 -18.43 -5.21
C LEU A 731 -11.58 -17.91 -5.79
N LEU A 732 -11.53 -17.56 -7.08
CA LEU A 732 -10.31 -17.07 -7.73
C LEU A 732 -9.83 -15.75 -7.12
N LYS A 733 -10.75 -14.81 -6.88
CA LYS A 733 -10.43 -13.51 -6.24
C LYS A 733 -9.80 -13.70 -4.87
N THR A 734 -10.33 -14.62 -4.06
CA THR A 734 -9.93 -14.78 -2.66
C THR A 734 -8.69 -15.67 -2.53
N ALA A 735 -8.64 -16.79 -3.27
CA ALA A 735 -7.55 -17.76 -3.15
C ALA A 735 -6.28 -17.38 -3.92
N ALA A 736 -6.42 -16.68 -5.05
CA ALA A 736 -5.31 -16.41 -5.96
C ALA A 736 -5.12 -14.93 -6.35
N GLY A 737 -6.19 -14.13 -6.35
CA GLY A 737 -6.18 -12.74 -6.82
C GLY A 737 -5.86 -11.69 -5.76
N GLY A 738 -5.55 -12.08 -4.52
CA GLY A 738 -5.23 -11.15 -3.42
C GLY A 738 -6.37 -10.15 -3.11
N GLY A 739 -7.62 -10.48 -3.45
CA GLY A 739 -8.77 -9.60 -3.27
C GLY A 739 -8.93 -8.49 -4.31
N ILE A 740 -8.06 -8.43 -5.33
CA ILE A 740 -8.04 -7.33 -6.32
C ILE A 740 -8.91 -7.70 -7.52
N ALA A 741 -9.93 -6.89 -7.79
CA ALA A 741 -10.85 -7.07 -8.92
C ALA A 741 -11.22 -5.73 -9.57
N ILE A 742 -11.42 -5.76 -10.89
CA ILE A 742 -12.03 -4.69 -11.71
C ILE A 742 -13.48 -5.10 -11.99
N GLY A 743 -14.42 -4.16 -11.89
CA GLY A 743 -15.85 -4.43 -12.06
C GLY A 743 -16.63 -4.36 -10.75
N PRO A 744 -17.88 -4.85 -10.68
CA PRO A 744 -18.62 -5.40 -11.82
C PRO A 744 -18.86 -4.30 -12.84
N VAL A 745 -18.47 -4.54 -14.09
CA VAL A 745 -18.77 -3.67 -15.22
C VAL A 745 -20.14 -4.10 -15.74
N LEU A 746 -21.12 -3.20 -15.69
CA LEU A 746 -22.45 -3.48 -16.23
C LEU A 746 -22.44 -3.30 -17.75
N LEU A 747 -22.63 -4.41 -18.44
CA LEU A 747 -22.73 -4.51 -19.90
C LEU A 747 -24.19 -4.34 -20.36
N GLY A 748 -24.37 -3.83 -21.58
CA GLY A 748 -25.66 -3.71 -22.24
C GLY A 748 -26.49 -2.47 -21.89
N ALA A 749 -26.05 -1.62 -20.95
CA ALA A 749 -26.74 -0.37 -20.61
C ALA A 749 -26.53 0.73 -21.65
N ALA A 750 -27.60 1.44 -22.02
CA ALA A 750 -27.58 2.48 -23.05
C ALA A 750 -26.69 3.68 -22.69
N LYS A 751 -26.49 3.96 -21.39
CA LYS A 751 -25.63 5.04 -20.89
C LYS A 751 -24.55 4.51 -19.92
N PRO A 752 -23.48 5.27 -19.64
CA PRO A 752 -22.41 4.87 -18.72
C PRO A 752 -22.91 4.75 -17.28
N VAL A 753 -23.27 3.54 -16.86
CA VAL A 753 -23.73 3.24 -15.50
C VAL A 753 -23.21 1.89 -15.07
N HIS A 754 -22.68 1.81 -13.85
CA HIS A 754 -22.23 0.55 -13.27
C HIS A 754 -22.73 0.35 -11.86
N ILE A 755 -23.00 -0.92 -11.53
CA ILE A 755 -23.51 -1.35 -10.24
C ILE A 755 -22.40 -2.12 -9.52
N LEU A 756 -21.90 -1.52 -8.44
CA LEU A 756 -20.92 -2.11 -7.55
C LEU A 756 -21.56 -3.12 -6.60
N THR A 757 -20.73 -3.71 -5.74
CA THR A 757 -21.19 -4.59 -4.66
C THR A 757 -20.95 -3.94 -3.30
N PRO A 758 -21.65 -4.36 -2.23
CA PRO A 758 -21.41 -3.85 -0.88
C PRO A 758 -19.98 -4.05 -0.36
N SER A 759 -19.27 -5.01 -0.94
CA SER A 759 -17.85 -5.31 -0.70
C SER A 759 -16.87 -4.47 -1.51
N ALA A 760 -17.32 -3.48 -2.29
CA ALA A 760 -16.44 -2.59 -3.02
C ALA A 760 -15.56 -1.76 -2.06
N THR A 761 -14.27 -1.72 -2.37
CA THR A 761 -13.28 -0.86 -1.69
C THR A 761 -13.25 0.54 -2.32
N VAL A 762 -12.67 1.53 -1.65
CA VAL A 762 -12.45 2.87 -2.25
C VAL A 762 -11.71 2.73 -3.56
N ARG A 763 -10.63 1.92 -3.61
CA ARG A 763 -9.88 1.71 -4.87
C ARG A 763 -10.77 1.16 -5.99
N ARG A 764 -11.69 0.24 -5.68
CA ARG A 764 -12.64 -0.29 -6.66
C ARG A 764 -13.58 0.81 -7.18
N ILE A 765 -14.07 1.68 -6.29
CA ILE A 765 -14.91 2.83 -6.67
C ILE A 765 -14.14 3.81 -7.57
N VAL A 766 -12.88 4.12 -7.24
CA VAL A 766 -12.02 4.99 -8.06
C VAL A 766 -11.78 4.37 -9.45
N ASN A 767 -11.40 3.09 -9.50
CA ASN A 767 -11.19 2.38 -10.77
C ASN A 767 -12.44 2.38 -11.65
N MET A 768 -13.60 2.10 -11.04
CA MET A 768 -14.88 2.09 -11.76
C MET A 768 -15.33 3.49 -12.16
N THR A 769 -14.95 4.53 -11.42
CA THR A 769 -15.15 5.93 -11.82
C THR A 769 -14.35 6.25 -13.08
N ALA A 770 -13.05 5.92 -13.09
CA ALA A 770 -12.21 6.14 -14.27
C ALA A 770 -12.76 5.41 -15.50
N LEU A 771 -13.23 4.17 -15.32
CA LEU A 771 -13.91 3.42 -16.38
C LEU A 771 -15.19 4.11 -16.84
N THR A 772 -16.04 4.55 -15.93
CA THR A 772 -17.30 5.26 -16.27
C THR A 772 -17.02 6.54 -17.08
N VAL A 773 -15.96 7.28 -16.73
CA VAL A 773 -15.53 8.46 -17.48
C VAL A 773 -15.04 8.06 -18.87
N ALA A 774 -14.20 7.03 -19.00
CA ALA A 774 -13.77 6.53 -20.29
C ALA A 774 -14.97 6.12 -21.17
N ASP A 775 -15.92 5.38 -20.60
CA ASP A 775 -17.17 4.96 -21.24
C ASP A 775 -18.04 6.11 -21.73
N ALA A 776 -18.08 7.22 -20.97
CA ALA A 776 -18.86 8.40 -21.34
C ALA A 776 -18.29 9.15 -22.56
N ASN A 777 -17.01 8.95 -22.84
CA ASN A 777 -16.28 9.64 -23.92
C ASN A 777 -15.96 8.71 -25.10
N ALA A 778 -16.20 7.41 -24.97
CA ALA A 778 -16.13 6.47 -26.09
C ALA A 778 -17.26 6.75 -27.10
N LEU A 779 -16.99 6.55 -28.40
CA LEU A 779 -18.01 6.49 -29.43
C LEU A 779 -18.86 5.24 -29.15
N ARG A 780 -20.17 5.44 -28.90
CA ARG A 780 -21.15 4.38 -28.65
C ARG A 780 -22.09 4.22 -29.82
#